data_AF-A0A7C3DG67-F1
#
_entry.id   AF-A0A7C3DG67-F1
#
_cell.length_a   1.000
_cell.length_b   1.000
_cell.length_c   1.000
_cell.angle_alpha   90.00
_cell.angle_beta   90.00
_cell.angle_gamma   90.00
#
_symmetry.space_group_name_H-M   'P 1'
#
loop_
_entity.id
_entity.type
_entity.pdbx_description
1 polymer ?
#
loop_
_entity_poly.entity_id
_entity_poly.type
_entity_poly.pdbx_seq_one_letter_code
_entity_poly.pdbx_strand_id
1 'polypeptide(L)'
;MMKTDKQLFAQLNKVELEAALHQVFIYHAIDNRGALASTRQADAVAAQIGGVALRFMQGEADETEVTAAATDLGHRGLTVLTGAALMRTLGEMGLGGDTAVSLRLNTFQLHFLEKLAAARELEQQRIQEKSQTALQRALHTQLEQQIDRHEAQERYNHTLNSILLLNARLSQADNEKSLIDTAVSGICQALDLSSVTLYTVSETSQSWIIHTTTADHPQPGEEIEPDTLSQLQTAWRQDDEVVRFYQTEEGEDGLAVAVLLRGGGRLLGALVAKTSNVADVDREAYLILLRTFSQNLAALWHNLFLRQETEGRRHELEILYGRYIDQLWRADQSALQARLQNNELHLERPSTISPLSDEEDNLPLKIGDRVFGQIHLPGLENLADEDRDYVQAIVREMGNALNNARALQTAHAYSSQTSRLFDTGRQISEARNETDVYRALIAFAQDADLADMALILAADHADPDYLISPIIWDRADGLREAGNRFSRDKYTFSDQLTRNALFLLENGQEDARLDEATRHLFVRFDYRAAALLPIAVEGEWLGTLALIRRDARPFTDEALRPFQSLANQASAILANQQLLRQTETLYQLGRSLTQTITRDDALDIAVQEVARYTGANQCRFVLYDMRSGKGVIAAETAGSTVSRAIELPILGDTIFNRLNKDQQPLLLSENTSDIPAETVRRHALQFGAKASLLLPATSQQELIGYLAIDSQRGERPFTQTNIIFAQTVVEMLTTQLENIKLFDEALQRAQELITLNQIQSNIARVLSIEKLAYIVYEQIGRLLDNTIFLLARYDAHTGSYRPILTIVEGQPVEIPERTLQPDDLLYQFLHQEQHLSLNGVAPLMQAEQLPILEQPSQSGLWVPMWQENTPTGLISVQSYNARAYNENDVQLLRSIAIQTSLALANAELFEHIQQQNEELRELDKLKTQFLANMSHELRTPLNSIIGFSRVILKGIDGPVTPEQAEDLNSIFSNGHHLLNLINEILDMAKIEAGKMTLAFTRVDVVELSQNVHKTVEGLIDAEKVELIWQVPDDLPAIEADPMRFRQILLNLLSNAAKYTETGQIQFAIRPEGEQIHIIVRDTGIGIAPENYDRVFAPFEQVDNSNTRTTEGTGLGLPITKWLVEMHNGRIYFESKLNVGTTFHLFLPVRQAAPMNLPAS
;
A
#
# COMPACT_ATOMS: atom_id res chain seq x y z
N MET A 1 21.25 -52.84 1.85
CA MET A 1 19.92 -52.40 2.35
C MET A 1 19.65 -50.94 1.98
N MET A 2 19.85 -50.60 0.71
CA MET A 2 19.38 -49.37 0.09
C MET A 2 18.78 -49.86 -1.22
N LYS A 3 17.44 -49.87 -1.36
CA LYS A 3 16.71 -49.59 -2.62
C LYS A 3 15.24 -50.02 -2.70
N THR A 4 14.65 -50.74 -1.75
CA THR A 4 13.27 -51.26 -1.96
C THR A 4 12.13 -50.54 -1.25
N ASP A 5 12.37 -49.49 -0.47
CA ASP A 5 11.28 -48.67 0.10
C ASP A 5 10.75 -47.59 -0.85
N LYS A 6 11.39 -47.33 -2.00
CA LYS A 6 10.94 -46.25 -2.91
C LYS A 6 9.78 -46.63 -3.85
N GLN A 7 9.45 -47.91 -4.00
CA GLN A 7 8.42 -48.34 -4.95
C GLN A 7 7.04 -48.61 -4.32
N LEU A 8 6.93 -48.73 -3.00
CA LEU A 8 5.63 -48.82 -2.32
C LEU A 8 5.00 -47.45 -2.02
N PHE A 9 5.80 -46.37 -2.04
CA PHE A 9 5.34 -44.98 -1.83
C PHE A 9 4.83 -44.28 -3.10
N ALA A 10 4.82 -44.97 -4.25
CA ALA A 10 4.53 -44.39 -5.56
C ALA A 10 3.03 -44.24 -5.90
N GLN A 11 2.13 -44.63 -5.00
CA GLN A 11 0.67 -44.49 -5.19
C GLN A 11 -0.04 -43.77 -4.04
N LEU A 12 0.67 -42.88 -3.37
CA LEU A 12 0.02 -41.67 -2.87
C LEU A 12 -0.24 -40.82 -4.11
N ASN A 13 -1.44 -40.93 -4.68
CA ASN A 13 -1.77 -40.24 -5.93
C ASN A 13 -1.63 -38.73 -5.69
N LYS A 14 -0.49 -38.17 -6.10
CA LYS A 14 -0.24 -36.73 -6.14
C LYS A 14 -1.42 -35.99 -6.76
N VAL A 15 -2.05 -36.60 -7.77
CA VAL A 15 -3.27 -36.12 -8.43
C VAL A 15 -4.46 -36.01 -7.47
N GLU A 16 -4.67 -36.97 -6.56
CA GLU A 16 -5.75 -36.93 -5.57
C GLU A 16 -5.48 -35.90 -4.48
N LEU A 17 -4.23 -35.80 -4.01
CA LEU A 17 -3.80 -34.79 -3.06
C LEU A 17 -3.96 -33.37 -3.64
N GLU A 18 -3.48 -33.16 -4.86
CA GLU A 18 -3.61 -31.89 -5.59
C GLU A 18 -5.09 -31.56 -5.88
N ALA A 19 -5.92 -32.55 -6.23
CA ALA A 19 -7.35 -32.34 -6.49
C ALA A 19 -8.14 -31.96 -5.23
N ALA A 20 -7.83 -32.55 -4.08
CA ALA A 20 -8.47 -32.17 -2.81
C ALA A 20 -8.02 -30.79 -2.34
N LEU A 21 -6.73 -30.49 -2.46
CA LEU A 21 -6.20 -29.15 -2.16
C LEU A 21 -6.80 -28.10 -3.09
N HIS A 22 -6.98 -28.42 -4.37
CA HIS A 22 -7.61 -27.54 -5.35
C HIS A 22 -9.03 -27.11 -4.95
N GLN A 23 -9.85 -28.06 -4.49
CA GLN A 23 -11.20 -27.75 -4.00
C GLN A 23 -11.17 -26.79 -2.80
N VAL A 24 -10.24 -26.98 -1.87
CA VAL A 24 -10.07 -26.10 -0.69
C VAL A 24 -9.63 -24.69 -1.11
N PHE A 25 -8.73 -24.57 -2.08
CA PHE A 25 -8.30 -23.26 -2.59
C PHE A 25 -9.41 -22.53 -3.34
N ILE A 26 -10.26 -23.24 -4.07
CA ILE A 26 -11.44 -22.64 -4.72
C ILE A 26 -12.48 -22.17 -3.70
N TYR A 27 -12.67 -22.91 -2.61
CA TYR A 27 -13.72 -22.63 -1.61
C TYR A 27 -13.33 -21.65 -0.51
N HIS A 28 -12.06 -21.65 -0.07
CA HIS A 28 -11.65 -21.02 1.19
C HIS A 28 -10.41 -20.11 1.11
N ALA A 29 -9.72 -20.08 -0.04
CA ALA A 29 -8.64 -19.14 -0.25
C ALA A 29 -9.19 -17.86 -0.89
N ILE A 30 -9.60 -16.93 -0.03
CA ILE A 30 -9.88 -15.56 -0.41
C ILE A 30 -9.07 -14.69 0.54
N ASP A 31 -8.15 -13.89 0.01
CA ASP A 31 -7.52 -12.82 0.79
C ASP A 31 -8.54 -11.71 1.11
N ASN A 32 -8.31 -10.94 2.17
CA ASN A 32 -9.06 -9.76 2.63
C ASN A 32 -9.19 -8.62 1.58
N ARG A 33 -8.71 -8.82 0.35
CA ARG A 33 -8.89 -7.95 -0.82
C ARG A 33 -9.68 -8.58 -1.97
N GLY A 34 -10.23 -9.78 -1.79
CA GLY A 34 -11.15 -10.41 -2.76
C GLY A 34 -10.50 -11.05 -3.99
N ALA A 35 -9.23 -11.47 -3.94
CA ALA A 35 -8.56 -12.09 -5.09
C ALA A 35 -8.23 -13.58 -4.86
N LEU A 36 -8.93 -14.44 -5.62
CA LEU A 36 -8.41 -15.64 -6.29
C LEU A 36 -9.35 -15.93 -7.48
N ALA A 37 -9.05 -15.33 -8.64
CA ALA A 37 -10.04 -15.18 -9.73
C ALA A 37 -9.93 -16.24 -10.85
N SER A 38 -9.18 -17.33 -10.67
CA SER A 38 -9.14 -18.38 -11.70
C SER A 38 -8.78 -19.76 -11.17
N THR A 39 -9.46 -20.78 -11.70
CA THR A 39 -9.21 -22.21 -11.48
C THR A 39 -7.73 -22.56 -11.67
N ARG A 40 -7.07 -21.93 -12.64
CA ARG A 40 -5.67 -22.14 -13.02
C ARG A 40 -4.66 -21.70 -11.96
N GLN A 41 -4.99 -20.67 -11.18
CA GLN A 41 -4.14 -20.20 -10.07
C GLN A 41 -4.31 -21.08 -8.84
N ALA A 42 -5.53 -21.56 -8.57
CA ALA A 42 -5.79 -22.55 -7.52
C ALA A 42 -5.05 -23.87 -7.82
N ASP A 43 -5.03 -24.32 -9.08
CA ASP A 43 -4.29 -25.52 -9.51
C ASP A 43 -2.79 -25.38 -9.21
N ALA A 44 -2.20 -24.22 -9.53
CA ALA A 44 -0.78 -23.98 -9.31
C ALA A 44 -0.40 -23.99 -7.82
N VAL A 45 -1.24 -23.40 -6.97
CA VAL A 45 -1.02 -23.35 -5.53
C VAL A 45 -1.22 -24.73 -4.89
N ALA A 46 -2.26 -25.46 -5.29
CA ALA A 46 -2.52 -26.82 -4.84
C ALA A 46 -1.37 -27.77 -5.20
N ALA A 47 -0.84 -27.66 -6.43
CA ALA A 47 0.30 -28.45 -6.90
C ALA A 47 1.59 -28.21 -6.11
N GLN A 48 1.86 -26.95 -5.77
CA GLN A 48 3.04 -26.57 -5.00
C GLN A 48 2.99 -27.14 -3.57
N ILE A 49 1.85 -26.99 -2.88
CA ILE A 49 1.70 -27.48 -1.50
C ILE A 49 1.63 -29.00 -1.46
N GLY A 50 0.86 -29.62 -2.36
CA GLY A 50 0.76 -31.08 -2.45
C GLY A 50 2.13 -31.72 -2.69
N GLY A 51 2.95 -31.11 -3.56
CA GLY A 51 4.32 -31.56 -3.80
C GLY A 51 5.23 -31.50 -2.58
N VAL A 52 5.21 -30.39 -1.81
CA VAL A 52 6.05 -30.23 -0.61
C VAL A 52 5.57 -31.12 0.53
N ALA A 53 4.26 -31.22 0.76
CA ALA A 53 3.68 -32.09 1.78
C ALA A 53 4.02 -33.57 1.52
N LEU A 54 3.90 -34.02 0.27
CA LEU A 54 4.22 -35.40 -0.12
C LEU A 54 5.69 -35.73 0.11
N ARG A 55 6.60 -34.85 -0.32
CA ARG A 55 8.04 -35.04 -0.12
C ARG A 55 8.43 -34.98 1.36
N PHE A 56 7.78 -34.13 2.16
CA PHE A 56 8.03 -34.05 3.59
C PHE A 56 7.60 -35.33 4.32
N MET A 57 6.44 -35.90 3.95
CA MET A 57 6.01 -37.21 4.47
C MET A 57 6.99 -38.33 4.10
N GLN A 58 7.49 -38.33 2.87
CA GLN A 58 8.50 -39.27 2.37
C GLN A 58 9.90 -39.06 2.98
N GLY A 59 10.11 -37.99 3.75
CA GLY A 59 11.42 -37.63 4.33
C GLY A 59 12.42 -37.12 3.30
N GLU A 60 11.95 -36.72 2.11
CA GLU A 60 12.75 -36.18 1.01
C GLU A 60 12.80 -34.65 1.02
N ALA A 61 11.89 -33.98 1.72
CA ALA A 61 11.90 -32.53 1.96
C ALA A 61 12.24 -32.23 3.43
N ASP A 62 12.94 -31.12 3.65
CA ASP A 62 13.32 -30.62 4.96
C ASP A 62 12.47 -29.41 5.39
N GLU A 63 12.65 -28.93 6.62
CA GLU A 63 11.94 -27.75 7.16
C GLU A 63 12.15 -26.49 6.32
N THR A 64 13.26 -26.37 5.59
CA THR A 64 13.53 -25.23 4.72
C THR A 64 12.61 -25.19 3.51
N GLU A 65 12.30 -26.34 2.90
CA GLU A 65 11.31 -26.39 1.81
C GLU A 65 9.88 -26.07 2.29
N VAL A 66 9.50 -26.54 3.49
CA VAL A 66 8.20 -26.22 4.11
C VAL A 66 8.10 -24.72 4.40
N THR A 67 9.17 -24.15 4.95
CA THR A 67 9.26 -22.71 5.25
C THR A 67 9.16 -21.89 3.96
N ALA A 68 9.87 -22.28 2.90
CA ALA A 68 9.83 -21.57 1.62
C ALA A 68 8.44 -21.58 0.99
N ALA A 69 7.75 -22.73 1.03
CA ALA A 69 6.39 -22.85 0.53
C ALA A 69 5.39 -22.01 1.35
N ALA A 70 5.44 -22.08 2.68
CA ALA A 70 4.59 -21.28 3.55
C ALA A 70 4.84 -19.77 3.37
N THR A 71 6.10 -19.37 3.17
CA THR A 71 6.47 -17.96 2.99
C THR A 71 5.99 -17.40 1.65
N ASP A 72 6.17 -18.13 0.53
CA ASP A 72 5.65 -17.73 -0.78
C ASP A 72 4.12 -17.56 -0.76
N LEU A 73 3.43 -18.43 -0.03
CA LEU A 73 1.97 -18.37 0.10
C LEU A 73 1.49 -17.26 1.02
N GLY A 74 2.20 -16.98 2.12
CA GLY A 74 1.96 -15.82 2.98
C GLY A 74 2.06 -14.51 2.20
N HIS A 75 3.08 -14.38 1.34
CA HIS A 75 3.23 -13.24 0.42
C HIS A 75 2.10 -13.12 -0.62
N ARG A 76 1.46 -14.23 -0.99
CA ARG A 76 0.30 -14.26 -1.89
C ARG A 76 -1.04 -13.98 -1.19
N GLY A 77 -1.03 -13.59 0.08
CA GLY A 77 -2.21 -13.10 0.81
C GLY A 77 -3.02 -14.19 1.52
N LEU A 78 -2.52 -15.43 1.59
CA LEU A 78 -3.23 -16.53 2.24
C LEU A 78 -3.38 -16.35 3.75
N THR A 79 -4.55 -16.70 4.29
CA THR A 79 -4.85 -16.56 5.73
C THR A 79 -4.47 -17.83 6.50
N VAL A 80 -4.22 -17.68 7.80
CA VAL A 80 -4.06 -18.82 8.74
C VAL A 80 -5.32 -19.69 8.77
N LEU A 81 -6.51 -19.10 8.59
CA LEU A 81 -7.79 -19.82 8.45
C LEU A 81 -7.79 -20.72 7.20
N THR A 82 -7.28 -20.21 6.08
CA THR A 82 -7.14 -20.98 4.85
C THR A 82 -6.10 -22.08 5.01
N GLY A 83 -4.97 -21.79 5.67
CA GLY A 83 -3.96 -22.79 6.02
C GLY A 83 -4.50 -23.85 6.98
N ALA A 84 -5.35 -23.48 7.95
CA ALA A 84 -5.96 -24.42 8.88
C ALA A 84 -7.02 -25.30 8.19
N ALA A 85 -7.81 -24.74 7.26
CA ALA A 85 -8.74 -25.50 6.44
C ALA A 85 -8.01 -26.49 5.52
N LEU A 86 -6.95 -26.02 4.85
CA LEU A 86 -6.03 -26.84 4.07
C LEU A 86 -5.44 -28.00 4.88
N MET A 87 -4.97 -27.71 6.09
CA MET A 87 -4.37 -28.70 6.97
C MET A 87 -5.40 -29.66 7.57
N ARG A 88 -6.63 -29.19 7.78
CA ARG A 88 -7.75 -30.05 8.14
C ARG A 88 -8.03 -31.05 7.02
N THR A 89 -8.07 -30.61 5.77
CA THR A 89 -8.25 -31.51 4.61
C THR A 89 -7.08 -32.48 4.46
N LEU A 90 -5.84 -32.04 4.63
CA LEU A 90 -4.67 -32.94 4.63
C LEU A 90 -4.74 -33.99 5.75
N GLY A 91 -5.25 -33.61 6.93
CA GLY A 91 -5.49 -34.54 8.04
C GLY A 91 -6.66 -35.49 7.82
N GLU A 92 -7.74 -35.02 7.19
CA GLU A 92 -8.95 -35.80 6.85
C GLU A 92 -8.70 -36.80 5.71
N MET A 93 -7.72 -36.57 4.85
CA MET A 93 -7.33 -37.48 3.76
C MET A 93 -6.74 -38.82 4.22
N GLY A 94 -6.68 -39.08 5.53
CA GLY A 94 -6.72 -40.44 6.05
C GLY A 94 -5.68 -41.39 5.45
N LEU A 95 -4.41 -40.99 5.46
CA LEU A 95 -3.29 -41.90 5.17
C LEU A 95 -3.12 -42.85 6.36
N GLY A 96 -4.05 -43.79 6.43
CA GLY A 96 -4.28 -44.69 7.54
C GLY A 96 -3.26 -45.82 7.58
N GLY A 97 -2.73 -46.05 8.80
CA GLY A 97 -2.03 -47.27 9.18
C GLY A 97 -0.75 -47.03 9.96
N ASP A 98 -0.02 -45.94 9.67
CA ASP A 98 1.32 -45.73 10.20
C ASP A 98 1.41 -44.48 11.09
N THR A 99 1.57 -44.70 12.40
CA THR A 99 1.80 -43.66 13.42
C THR A 99 2.92 -42.69 13.03
N ALA A 100 3.92 -43.14 12.27
CA ALA A 100 5.03 -42.28 11.84
C ALA A 100 4.62 -41.25 10.78
N VAL A 101 3.73 -41.62 9.85
CA VAL A 101 3.21 -40.73 8.80
C VAL A 101 2.31 -39.66 9.43
N SER A 102 1.44 -40.06 10.36
CA SER A 102 0.55 -39.14 11.07
C SER A 102 1.33 -38.15 11.94
N LEU A 103 2.40 -38.60 12.61
CA LEU A 103 3.30 -37.71 13.36
C LEU A 103 4.01 -36.71 12.45
N ARG A 104 4.51 -37.15 11.28
CA ARG A 104 5.16 -36.27 10.29
C ARG A 104 4.20 -35.27 9.67
N LEU A 105 2.96 -35.66 9.41
CA LEU A 105 1.92 -34.76 8.91
C LEU A 105 1.58 -33.69 9.95
N ASN A 106 1.46 -34.07 11.23
CA ASN A 106 1.26 -33.12 12.33
C ASN A 106 2.46 -32.16 12.48
N THR A 107 3.69 -32.65 12.34
CA THR A 107 4.89 -31.81 12.37
C THR A 107 4.91 -30.83 11.19
N PHE A 108 4.59 -31.29 9.98
CA PHE A 108 4.44 -30.45 8.80
C PHE A 108 3.39 -29.36 9.03
N GLN A 109 2.22 -29.74 9.57
CA GLN A 109 1.12 -28.83 9.86
C GLN A 109 1.51 -27.73 10.84
N LEU A 110 2.18 -28.10 11.94
CA LEU A 110 2.62 -27.15 12.96
C LEU A 110 3.61 -26.13 12.37
N HIS A 111 4.63 -26.64 11.66
CA HIS A 111 5.67 -25.81 11.05
C HIS A 111 5.11 -24.90 9.94
N PHE A 112 4.27 -25.44 9.07
CA PHE A 112 3.70 -24.68 7.97
C PHE A 112 2.80 -23.55 8.45
N LEU A 113 1.95 -23.78 9.46
CA LEU A 113 1.08 -22.74 10.03
C LEU A 113 1.88 -21.63 10.72
N GLU A 114 2.93 -22.00 11.47
CA GLU A 114 3.81 -21.04 12.14
C GLU A 114 4.54 -20.14 11.13
N LYS A 115 5.12 -20.74 10.08
CA LYS A 115 5.82 -19.98 9.04
C LYS A 115 4.89 -19.16 8.15
N LEU A 116 3.67 -19.64 7.89
CA LEU A 116 2.66 -18.90 7.13
C LEU A 116 2.21 -17.65 7.91
N ALA A 117 2.01 -17.77 9.22
CA ALA A 117 1.65 -16.64 10.09
C ALA A 117 2.77 -15.58 10.11
N ALA A 118 4.02 -16.00 10.31
CA ALA A 118 5.18 -15.10 10.33
C ALA A 118 5.38 -14.37 8.98
N ALA A 119 5.21 -15.07 7.86
CA ALA A 119 5.31 -14.45 6.53
C ALA A 119 4.21 -13.40 6.28
N ARG A 120 3.02 -13.60 6.85
CA ARG A 120 1.90 -12.65 6.72
C ARG A 120 2.11 -11.38 7.51
N GLU A 121 2.64 -11.49 8.72
CA GLU A 121 2.99 -10.34 9.57
C GLU A 121 4.05 -9.48 8.85
N LEU A 122 5.03 -10.13 8.23
CA LEU A 122 6.08 -9.49 7.45
C LEU A 122 5.53 -8.84 6.16
N GLU A 123 4.56 -9.46 5.48
CA GLU A 123 3.88 -8.86 4.33
C GLU A 123 2.95 -7.70 4.72
N GLN A 124 2.27 -7.76 5.89
CA GLN A 124 1.49 -6.64 6.41
C GLN A 124 2.38 -5.46 6.74
N GLN A 125 3.52 -5.68 7.40
CA GLN A 125 4.54 -4.65 7.60
C GLN A 125 5.01 -4.08 6.26
N ARG A 126 5.27 -4.91 5.25
CA ARG A 126 5.64 -4.47 3.90
C ARG A 126 4.55 -3.68 3.18
N ILE A 127 3.28 -4.03 3.36
CA ILE A 127 2.13 -3.30 2.82
C ILE A 127 2.00 -1.96 3.53
N GLN A 128 2.22 -1.92 4.84
CA GLN A 128 2.22 -0.69 5.63
C GLN A 128 3.38 0.22 5.21
N GLU A 129 4.58 -0.32 5.02
CA GLU A 129 5.74 0.37 4.44
C GLU A 129 5.46 0.84 3.00
N LYS A 130 4.81 0.02 2.15
CA LYS A 130 4.40 0.42 0.80
C LYS A 130 3.34 1.50 0.82
N SER A 131 2.42 1.50 1.79
CA SER A 131 1.42 2.56 1.96
C SER A 131 2.06 3.85 2.45
N GLN A 132 3.04 3.76 3.37
CA GLN A 132 3.91 4.86 3.76
C GLN A 132 4.72 5.38 2.57
N THR A 133 5.25 4.49 1.74
CA THR A 133 6.00 4.84 0.53
C THR A 133 5.08 5.43 -0.54
N ALA A 134 3.83 4.98 -0.64
CA ALA A 134 2.84 5.51 -1.57
C ALA A 134 2.34 6.88 -1.13
N LEU A 135 2.15 7.11 0.18
CA LEU A 135 1.88 8.42 0.74
C LEU A 135 3.09 9.35 0.59
N GLN A 136 4.31 8.85 0.84
CA GLN A 136 5.55 9.56 0.53
C GLN A 136 5.67 9.88 -0.95
N ARG A 137 5.31 8.97 -1.86
CA ARG A 137 5.30 9.21 -3.30
C ARG A 137 4.22 10.19 -3.71
N ALA A 138 3.02 10.11 -3.16
CA ALA A 138 1.95 11.07 -3.46
C ALA A 138 2.35 12.47 -2.98
N LEU A 139 2.93 12.57 -1.79
CA LEU A 139 3.48 13.81 -1.26
C LEU A 139 4.70 14.26 -2.08
N HIS A 140 5.56 13.34 -2.51
CA HIS A 140 6.70 13.63 -3.38
C HIS A 140 6.27 14.07 -4.76
N THR A 141 5.21 13.49 -5.34
CA THR A 141 4.61 13.91 -6.62
C THR A 141 3.92 15.25 -6.48
N GLN A 142 3.30 15.54 -5.34
CA GLN A 142 2.79 16.89 -5.06
C GLN A 142 3.93 17.89 -4.87
N LEU A 143 5.04 17.46 -4.25
CA LEU A 143 6.28 18.23 -4.15
C LEU A 143 6.92 18.44 -5.52
N GLU A 144 6.98 17.42 -6.37
CA GLU A 144 7.47 17.45 -7.75
C GLU A 144 6.58 18.36 -8.59
N GLN A 145 5.25 18.34 -8.44
CA GLN A 145 4.36 19.27 -9.13
C GLN A 145 4.55 20.72 -8.66
N GLN A 146 4.87 20.93 -7.38
CA GLN A 146 5.23 22.25 -6.86
C GLN A 146 6.64 22.67 -7.28
N ILE A 147 7.59 21.74 -7.36
CA ILE A 147 8.95 21.92 -7.87
C ILE A 147 8.89 22.21 -9.37
N ASP A 148 8.07 21.52 -10.16
CA ASP A 148 7.87 21.78 -11.59
C ASP A 148 7.28 23.16 -11.82
N ARG A 149 6.30 23.57 -10.99
CA ARG A 149 5.79 24.95 -10.98
C ARG A 149 6.86 25.95 -10.56
N HIS A 150 7.67 25.61 -9.57
CA HIS A 150 8.78 26.45 -9.11
C HIS A 150 9.89 26.55 -10.15
N GLU A 151 10.24 25.47 -10.84
CA GLU A 151 11.23 25.40 -11.92
C GLU A 151 10.73 26.12 -13.16
N ALA A 152 9.43 26.07 -13.47
CA ALA A 152 8.83 26.88 -14.53
C ALA A 152 8.89 28.38 -14.17
N GLN A 153 8.59 28.73 -12.92
CA GLN A 153 8.70 30.10 -12.42
C GLN A 153 10.17 30.59 -12.37
N GLU A 154 11.11 29.72 -11.97
CA GLU A 154 12.54 29.99 -11.98
C GLU A 154 13.09 30.10 -13.40
N ARG A 155 12.64 29.27 -14.34
CA ARG A 155 12.97 29.42 -15.77
C ARG A 155 12.47 30.75 -16.30
N TYR A 156 11.23 31.14 -16.00
CA TYR A 156 10.69 32.44 -16.36
C TYR A 156 11.50 33.61 -15.74
N ASN A 157 11.81 33.53 -14.45
CA ASN A 157 12.63 34.52 -13.73
C ASN A 157 14.07 34.56 -14.25
N HIS A 158 14.65 33.42 -14.63
CA HIS A 158 15.97 33.33 -15.22
C HIS A 158 15.98 33.97 -16.61
N THR A 159 15.00 33.67 -17.46
CA THR A 159 14.86 34.29 -18.79
C THR A 159 14.68 35.81 -18.65
N LEU A 160 13.85 36.26 -17.71
CA LEU A 160 13.69 37.67 -17.38
C LEU A 160 15.01 38.30 -16.89
N ASN A 161 15.74 37.64 -15.99
CA ASN A 161 17.05 38.09 -15.51
C ASN A 161 18.09 38.16 -16.63
N SER A 162 18.12 37.20 -17.56
CA SER A 162 19.00 37.21 -18.74
C SER A 162 18.70 38.39 -19.65
N ILE A 163 17.42 38.71 -19.87
CA ILE A 163 16.98 39.87 -20.65
C ILE A 163 17.36 41.19 -19.95
N LEU A 164 17.20 41.26 -18.62
CA LEU A 164 17.61 42.41 -17.83
C LEU A 164 19.13 42.63 -17.88
N LEU A 165 19.91 41.55 -17.80
CA LEU A 165 21.37 41.60 -17.93
C LEU A 165 21.81 42.02 -19.33
N LEU A 166 21.11 41.55 -20.36
CA LEU A 166 21.35 41.95 -21.74
C LEU A 166 21.02 43.44 -21.96
N ASN A 167 19.89 43.93 -21.43
CA ASN A 167 19.55 45.35 -21.45
C ASN A 167 20.62 46.21 -20.75
N ALA A 168 21.15 45.73 -19.61
CA ALA A 168 22.24 46.39 -18.92
C ALA A 168 23.51 46.46 -19.79
N ARG A 169 23.89 45.36 -20.47
CA ARG A 169 25.04 45.35 -21.40
C ARG A 169 24.82 46.26 -22.61
N LEU A 170 23.61 46.29 -23.16
CA LEU A 170 23.25 47.15 -24.28
C LEU A 170 23.31 48.63 -23.90
N SER A 171 22.92 48.98 -22.68
CA SER A 171 23.03 50.35 -22.18
C SER A 171 24.47 50.87 -22.05
N GLN A 172 25.46 49.96 -22.06
CA GLN A 172 26.89 50.28 -22.05
C GLN A 172 27.51 50.39 -23.45
N ALA A 173 26.73 50.22 -24.52
CA ALA A 173 27.26 50.36 -25.86
C ALA A 173 27.61 51.82 -26.18
N ASP A 174 28.88 52.05 -26.55
CA ASP A 174 29.38 53.40 -26.80
C ASP A 174 29.09 53.91 -28.22
N ASN A 175 28.71 53.02 -29.14
CA ASN A 175 28.37 53.36 -30.52
C ASN A 175 27.34 52.37 -31.11
N GLU A 176 26.68 52.81 -32.18
CA GLU A 176 25.62 52.07 -32.87
C GLU A 176 26.04 50.66 -33.31
N LYS A 177 27.26 50.50 -33.84
CA LYS A 177 27.77 49.19 -34.26
C LYS A 177 27.90 48.23 -33.08
N SER A 178 28.45 48.70 -31.96
CA SER A 178 28.57 47.90 -30.73
C SER A 178 27.21 47.55 -30.12
N LEU A 179 26.22 48.45 -30.21
CA LEU A 179 24.86 48.20 -29.74
C LEU A 179 24.20 47.09 -30.58
N ILE A 180 24.33 47.16 -31.90
CA ILE A 180 23.77 46.18 -32.83
C ILE A 180 24.45 44.82 -32.65
N ASP A 181 25.79 44.75 -32.63
CA ASP A 181 26.53 43.49 -32.48
C ASP A 181 26.20 42.80 -31.13
N THR A 182 26.08 43.59 -30.05
CA THR A 182 25.71 43.09 -28.71
C THR A 182 24.25 42.66 -28.64
N ALA A 183 23.34 43.37 -29.32
CA ALA A 183 21.93 43.03 -29.37
C ALA A 183 21.74 41.72 -30.12
N VAL A 184 22.28 41.61 -31.33
CA VAL A 184 22.07 40.43 -32.17
C VAL A 184 22.71 39.17 -31.54
N SER A 185 23.94 39.25 -31.02
CA SER A 185 24.57 38.09 -30.35
C SER A 185 23.94 37.76 -28.99
N GLY A 186 23.45 38.75 -28.24
CA GLY A 186 22.95 38.56 -26.89
C GLY A 186 21.50 38.09 -26.83
N ILE A 187 20.65 38.49 -27.78
CA ILE A 187 19.23 38.08 -27.83
C ILE A 187 19.13 36.58 -28.14
N CYS A 188 19.92 36.08 -29.09
CA CYS A 188 19.97 34.64 -29.41
C CYS A 188 20.29 33.79 -28.17
N GLN A 189 21.27 34.22 -27.36
CA GLN A 189 21.68 33.51 -26.15
C GLN A 189 20.71 33.69 -24.97
N ALA A 190 20.12 34.87 -24.80
CA ALA A 190 19.26 35.17 -23.65
C ALA A 190 17.86 34.53 -23.74
N LEU A 191 17.38 34.28 -24.96
CA LEU A 191 16.04 33.74 -25.22
C LEU A 191 16.08 32.33 -25.84
N ASP A 192 17.27 31.75 -26.01
CA ASP A 192 17.51 30.44 -26.64
C ASP A 192 16.86 30.31 -28.03
N LEU A 193 17.02 31.36 -28.85
CA LEU A 193 16.42 31.47 -30.18
C LEU A 193 17.33 30.85 -31.24
N SER A 194 16.75 30.17 -32.23
CA SER A 194 17.52 29.53 -33.30
C SER A 194 18.10 30.53 -34.30
N SER A 195 17.45 31.69 -34.49
CA SER A 195 18.02 32.83 -35.22
C SER A 195 17.33 34.15 -34.88
N VAL A 196 18.10 35.25 -34.95
CA VAL A 196 17.62 36.63 -34.82
C VAL A 196 18.26 37.47 -35.92
N THR A 197 17.43 38.16 -36.70
CA THR A 197 17.85 39.05 -37.78
C THR A 197 17.32 40.45 -37.54
N LEU A 198 18.22 41.44 -37.63
CA LEU A 198 17.88 42.84 -37.45
C LEU A 198 17.94 43.56 -38.81
N TYR A 199 16.83 44.18 -39.18
CA TYR A 199 16.70 44.97 -40.40
C TYR A 199 16.68 46.45 -40.04
N THR A 200 17.50 47.27 -40.70
CA THR A 200 17.56 48.73 -40.50
C THR A 200 17.04 49.44 -41.74
N VAL A 201 16.52 50.66 -41.59
CA VAL A 201 16.01 51.46 -42.72
C VAL A 201 16.98 52.61 -43.02
N SER A 202 17.52 52.66 -44.25
CA SER A 202 18.37 53.77 -44.69
C SER A 202 17.56 55.04 -44.94
N GLU A 203 17.93 56.17 -44.31
CA GLU A 203 17.22 57.45 -44.46
C GLU A 203 17.37 58.08 -45.87
N THR A 204 18.44 57.80 -46.60
CA THR A 204 18.70 58.44 -47.91
C THR A 204 18.06 57.70 -49.09
N SER A 205 17.82 56.40 -48.98
CA SER A 205 17.32 55.54 -50.05
C SER A 205 16.00 54.83 -49.74
N GLN A 206 15.51 54.90 -48.49
CA GLN A 206 14.35 54.14 -47.99
C GLN A 206 14.44 52.62 -48.24
N SER A 207 15.66 52.10 -48.43
CA SER A 207 15.95 50.68 -48.60
C SER A 207 16.35 50.05 -47.27
N TRP A 208 15.92 48.82 -47.04
CA TRP A 208 16.27 48.05 -45.84
C TRP A 208 17.71 47.50 -45.95
N ILE A 209 18.49 47.61 -44.88
CA ILE A 209 19.86 47.08 -44.76
C ILE A 209 19.85 45.96 -43.70
N ILE A 210 20.49 44.83 -44.00
CA ILE A 210 20.46 43.62 -43.16
C ILE A 210 21.72 43.56 -42.28
N HIS A 211 21.54 43.35 -40.98
CA HIS A 211 22.61 43.02 -40.04
C HIS A 211 22.32 41.63 -39.41
N THR A 212 23.12 40.61 -39.74
CA THR A 212 22.89 39.20 -39.34
C THR A 212 24.09 38.62 -38.60
N THR A 213 23.85 37.80 -37.55
CA THR A 213 24.85 36.84 -37.03
C THR A 213 24.21 35.52 -36.60
N THR A 214 23.90 34.62 -37.53
CA THR A 214 24.04 33.16 -37.33
C THR A 214 24.51 32.50 -38.64
N ALA A 215 25.10 31.31 -38.52
CA ALA A 215 26.04 30.74 -39.49
C ALA A 215 25.48 30.30 -40.86
N ASP A 216 24.15 30.23 -41.05
CA ASP A 216 23.53 29.61 -42.24
C ASP A 216 22.58 30.52 -43.07
N HIS A 217 22.48 31.84 -42.83
CA HIS A 217 21.55 32.71 -43.59
C HIS A 217 22.03 34.20 -43.69
N PRO A 218 21.42 35.03 -44.58
CA PRO A 218 22.08 35.84 -45.61
C PRO A 218 23.07 36.90 -45.10
N GLN A 219 24.14 37.12 -45.88
CA GLN A 219 25.20 38.09 -45.60
C GLN A 219 24.80 39.54 -45.97
N PRO A 220 25.44 40.56 -45.37
CA PRO A 220 25.17 41.97 -45.68
C PRO A 220 25.30 42.24 -47.19
N GLY A 221 24.17 42.51 -47.87
CA GLY A 221 24.12 42.78 -49.31
C GLY A 221 23.27 41.82 -50.16
N GLU A 222 22.69 40.76 -49.60
CA GLU A 222 21.70 39.91 -50.30
C GLU A 222 20.28 40.51 -50.25
N GLU A 223 19.49 40.30 -51.31
CA GLU A 223 18.09 40.78 -51.41
C GLU A 223 17.19 40.06 -50.40
N ILE A 224 16.38 40.84 -49.67
CA ILE A 224 15.38 40.33 -48.72
C ILE A 224 14.38 39.47 -49.50
N GLU A 225 14.03 38.30 -48.97
CA GLU A 225 13.01 37.45 -49.60
C GLU A 225 11.73 38.27 -49.90
N PRO A 226 11.22 38.26 -51.14
CA PRO A 226 10.15 39.15 -51.58
C PRO A 226 8.89 39.09 -50.72
N ASP A 227 8.58 37.92 -50.17
CA ASP A 227 7.40 37.69 -49.36
C ASP A 227 7.53 38.31 -47.95
N THR A 228 8.72 38.22 -47.35
CA THR A 228 9.05 38.85 -46.06
C THR A 228 9.09 40.38 -46.20
N LEU A 229 9.66 40.88 -47.30
CA LEU A 229 9.73 42.32 -47.60
C LEU A 229 8.34 42.93 -47.81
N SER A 230 7.47 42.26 -48.58
CA SER A 230 6.09 42.69 -48.82
C SER A 230 5.27 42.79 -47.53
N GLN A 231 5.50 41.87 -46.59
CA GLN A 231 4.79 41.84 -45.31
C GLN A 231 5.29 42.88 -44.33
N LEU A 232 6.60 43.07 -44.18
CA LEU A 232 7.16 44.16 -43.37
C LEU A 232 6.70 45.53 -43.89
N GLN A 233 6.60 45.70 -45.20
CA GLN A 233 6.04 46.90 -45.81
C GLN A 233 4.53 47.06 -45.56
N THR A 234 3.78 45.95 -45.49
CA THR A 234 2.35 45.97 -45.18
C THR A 234 2.10 46.31 -43.70
N ALA A 235 2.83 45.66 -42.79
CA ALA A 235 2.78 45.97 -41.35
C ALA A 235 3.22 47.40 -41.06
N TRP A 236 4.25 47.90 -41.77
CA TRP A 236 4.66 49.30 -41.68
C TRP A 236 3.54 50.26 -42.13
N ARG A 237 2.80 49.94 -43.20
CA ARG A 237 1.68 50.76 -43.68
C ARG A 237 0.45 50.71 -42.78
N GLN A 238 0.23 49.61 -42.07
CA GLN A 238 -0.93 49.40 -41.20
C GLN A 238 -0.65 49.71 -39.72
N ASP A 239 0.61 49.97 -39.37
CA ASP A 239 1.09 50.19 -38.00
C ASP A 239 0.86 48.99 -37.07
N ASP A 240 1.09 47.78 -37.59
CA ASP A 240 0.78 46.51 -36.91
C ASP A 240 2.01 45.56 -36.85
N GLU A 241 1.98 44.56 -35.96
CA GLU A 241 3.02 43.52 -35.82
C GLU A 241 2.68 42.26 -36.63
N VAL A 242 3.70 41.52 -37.10
CA VAL A 242 3.47 40.28 -37.88
C VAL A 242 4.00 39.07 -37.11
N VAL A 243 3.08 38.18 -36.68
CA VAL A 243 3.40 36.90 -36.06
C VAL A 243 3.03 35.77 -37.02
N ARG A 244 3.96 34.86 -37.34
CA ARG A 244 3.71 33.68 -38.16
C ARG A 244 4.14 32.40 -37.46
N PHE A 245 3.33 31.36 -37.64
CA PHE A 245 3.66 29.99 -37.27
C PHE A 245 4.02 29.22 -38.54
N TYR A 246 5.06 28.39 -38.51
CA TYR A 246 5.45 27.56 -39.63
C TYR A 246 5.74 26.13 -39.17
N GLN A 247 5.48 25.14 -40.01
CA GLN A 247 5.92 23.76 -39.78
C GLN A 247 7.27 23.54 -40.45
N THR A 248 8.20 22.94 -39.73
CA THR A 248 9.49 22.49 -40.27
C THR A 248 9.31 21.23 -41.13
N GLU A 249 10.27 20.92 -42.01
CA GLU A 249 10.20 19.73 -42.90
C GLU A 249 10.12 18.39 -42.12
N GLU A 250 10.45 18.39 -40.82
CA GLU A 250 10.38 17.23 -39.92
C GLU A 250 9.08 17.15 -39.08
N GLY A 251 8.15 18.11 -39.23
CA GLY A 251 6.82 18.05 -38.60
C GLY A 251 6.70 18.72 -37.22
N GLU A 252 7.70 19.48 -36.77
CA GLU A 252 7.62 20.28 -35.53
C GLU A 252 7.13 21.72 -35.83
N ASP A 253 6.25 22.25 -34.97
CA ASP A 253 5.67 23.60 -35.06
C ASP A 253 6.68 24.67 -34.57
N GLY A 254 7.14 25.53 -35.48
CA GLY A 254 8.02 26.66 -35.20
C GLY A 254 7.31 28.02 -35.18
N LEU A 255 7.90 28.99 -34.48
CA LEU A 255 7.38 30.36 -34.33
C LEU A 255 8.35 31.38 -34.94
N ALA A 256 7.84 32.26 -35.80
CA ALA A 256 8.55 33.42 -36.34
C ALA A 256 7.81 34.72 -35.98
N VAL A 257 8.51 35.65 -35.32
CA VAL A 257 7.93 36.93 -34.84
C VAL A 257 8.71 38.09 -35.44
N ALA A 258 8.01 39.03 -36.07
CA ALA A 258 8.58 40.27 -36.60
C ALA A 258 8.01 41.49 -35.84
N VAL A 259 8.88 42.24 -35.16
CA VAL A 259 8.51 43.43 -34.38
C VAL A 259 9.21 44.66 -34.94
N LEU A 260 8.45 45.73 -35.20
CA LEU A 260 8.99 47.00 -35.68
C LEU A 260 9.66 47.77 -34.54
N LEU A 261 10.86 48.31 -34.78
CA LEU A 261 11.62 49.13 -33.83
C LEU A 261 11.35 50.61 -34.11
N ARG A 262 10.71 51.30 -33.16
CA ARG A 262 10.35 52.71 -33.29
C ARG A 262 10.87 53.52 -32.12
N GLY A 263 11.47 54.68 -32.39
CA GLY A 263 11.99 55.61 -31.39
C GLY A 263 11.80 57.05 -31.85
N GLY A 264 11.31 57.93 -30.96
CA GLY A 264 11.08 59.35 -31.27
C GLY A 264 10.05 59.61 -32.37
N GLY A 265 9.09 58.69 -32.58
CA GLY A 265 8.09 58.79 -33.65
C GLY A 265 8.58 58.39 -35.05
N ARG A 266 9.82 57.90 -35.18
CA ARG A 266 10.39 57.39 -36.44
C ARG A 266 10.59 55.86 -36.38
N LEU A 267 10.49 55.21 -37.54
CA LEU A 267 10.83 53.79 -37.69
C LEU A 267 12.35 53.66 -37.83
N LEU A 268 12.97 52.94 -36.89
CA LEU A 268 14.42 52.72 -36.84
C LEU A 268 14.81 51.40 -37.52
N GLY A 269 13.92 50.40 -37.47
CA GLY A 269 14.19 49.09 -38.06
C GLY A 269 13.10 48.05 -37.74
N ALA A 270 13.42 46.77 -37.93
CA ALA A 270 12.58 45.64 -37.57
C ALA A 270 13.43 44.48 -37.05
N LEU A 271 12.98 43.82 -35.99
CA LEU A 271 13.59 42.64 -35.39
C LEU A 271 12.78 41.41 -35.79
N VAL A 272 13.42 40.42 -36.41
CA VAL A 272 12.79 39.14 -36.76
C VAL A 272 13.48 38.02 -35.99
N ALA A 273 12.71 37.30 -35.17
CA ALA A 273 13.19 36.19 -34.35
C ALA A 273 12.50 34.88 -34.76
N LYS A 274 13.26 33.77 -34.81
CA LYS A 274 12.73 32.43 -35.06
C LYS A 274 13.13 31.47 -33.95
N THR A 275 12.23 30.54 -33.60
CA THR A 275 12.50 29.44 -32.67
C THR A 275 11.78 28.16 -33.10
N SER A 276 12.44 27.02 -32.91
CA SER A 276 11.91 25.67 -33.17
C SER A 276 11.49 24.91 -31.91
N ASN A 277 11.72 25.47 -30.71
CA ASN A 277 11.46 24.78 -29.44
C ASN A 277 10.40 25.56 -28.64
N VAL A 278 9.12 25.25 -28.86
CA VAL A 278 8.00 25.97 -28.22
C VAL A 278 7.04 25.00 -27.56
N ALA A 279 7.19 24.79 -26.25
CA ALA A 279 6.15 24.15 -25.44
C ALA A 279 4.89 25.06 -25.36
N ASP A 280 3.70 24.48 -25.39
CA ASP A 280 2.40 25.19 -25.54
C ASP A 280 2.14 26.28 -24.47
N VAL A 281 2.74 26.18 -23.28
CA VAL A 281 2.41 27.01 -22.11
C VAL A 281 3.14 28.37 -22.08
N ASP A 282 4.21 28.58 -22.86
CA ASP A 282 5.10 29.76 -22.75
C ASP A 282 5.00 30.79 -23.91
N ARG A 283 4.03 30.62 -24.82
CA ARG A 283 3.96 31.39 -26.08
C ARG A 283 3.68 32.89 -25.90
N GLU A 284 2.74 33.27 -25.03
CA GLU A 284 2.41 34.68 -24.79
C GLU A 284 3.52 35.41 -24.01
N ALA A 285 4.14 34.72 -23.05
CA ALA A 285 5.24 35.27 -22.25
C ALA A 285 6.43 35.66 -23.13
N TYR A 286 6.81 34.79 -24.08
CA TYR A 286 7.87 35.06 -25.05
C TYR A 286 7.58 36.28 -25.94
N LEU A 287 6.34 36.42 -26.41
CA LEU A 287 5.91 37.57 -27.22
C LEU A 287 5.99 38.88 -26.42
N ILE A 288 5.53 38.87 -25.16
CA ILE A 288 5.59 40.04 -24.27
C ILE A 288 7.04 40.44 -24.00
N LEU A 289 7.91 39.47 -23.73
CA LEU A 289 9.34 39.72 -23.48
C LEU A 289 10.04 40.29 -24.71
N LEU A 290 9.80 39.72 -25.91
CA LEU A 290 10.36 40.21 -27.17
C LEU A 290 9.89 41.63 -27.50
N ARG A 291 8.61 41.95 -27.27
CA ARG A 291 8.06 43.31 -27.44
C ARG A 291 8.70 44.31 -26.49
N THR A 292 8.80 43.94 -25.22
CA THR A 292 9.36 44.81 -24.19
C THR A 292 10.83 45.11 -24.49
N PHE A 293 11.57 44.08 -24.91
CA PHE A 293 12.96 44.22 -25.30
C PHE A 293 13.13 45.06 -26.58
N SER A 294 12.31 44.85 -27.61
CA SER A 294 12.38 45.61 -28.87
C SER A 294 12.13 47.11 -28.63
N GLN A 295 11.18 47.45 -27.75
CA GLN A 295 10.92 48.84 -27.35
C GLN A 295 12.12 49.47 -26.62
N ASN A 296 12.72 48.73 -25.68
CA ASN A 296 13.91 49.21 -24.95
C ASN A 296 15.12 49.39 -25.88
N LEU A 297 15.35 48.44 -26.79
CA LEU A 297 16.41 48.52 -27.79
C LEU A 297 16.21 49.74 -28.71
N ALA A 298 14.97 49.97 -29.18
CA ALA A 298 14.65 51.13 -30.01
C ALA A 298 14.87 52.46 -29.26
N ALA A 299 14.54 52.52 -27.98
CA ALA A 299 14.77 53.69 -27.14
C ALA A 299 16.27 53.95 -26.90
N LEU A 300 17.05 52.92 -26.59
CA LEU A 300 18.51 53.03 -26.41
C LEU A 300 19.21 53.46 -27.70
N TRP A 301 18.81 52.89 -28.84
CA TRP A 301 19.32 53.26 -30.15
C TRP A 301 19.01 54.72 -30.49
N HIS A 302 17.77 55.16 -30.27
CA HIS A 302 17.38 56.54 -30.47
C HIS A 302 18.20 57.50 -29.60
N ASN A 303 18.46 57.15 -28.33
CA ASN A 303 19.28 57.94 -27.43
C ASN A 303 20.76 58.03 -27.88
N LEU A 304 21.34 56.93 -28.39
CA LEU A 304 22.69 56.91 -28.96
C LEU A 304 22.79 57.77 -30.22
N PHE A 305 21.80 57.69 -31.09
CA PHE A 305 21.70 58.54 -32.29
C PHE A 305 21.63 60.02 -31.91
N LEU A 306 20.74 60.39 -30.98
CA LEU A 306 20.64 61.76 -30.46
C LEU A 306 21.96 62.23 -29.84
N ARG A 307 22.65 61.34 -29.09
CA ARG A 307 23.96 61.64 -28.48
C ARG A 307 25.02 61.96 -29.54
N GLN A 308 25.14 61.15 -30.59
CA GLN A 308 26.06 61.41 -31.71
C GLN A 308 25.70 62.69 -32.47
N GLU A 309 24.42 62.96 -32.72
CA GLU A 309 23.97 64.21 -33.35
C GLU A 309 24.34 65.42 -32.47
N THR A 310 24.19 65.32 -31.15
CA THR A 310 24.60 66.37 -30.21
C THR A 310 26.10 66.54 -30.08
N GLU A 311 26.91 65.47 -30.15
CA GLU A 311 28.38 65.57 -30.16
C GLU A 311 28.90 66.16 -31.48
N GLY A 312 28.29 65.78 -32.62
CA GLY A 312 28.54 66.39 -33.91
C GLY A 312 28.22 67.88 -33.92
N ARG A 313 27.05 68.28 -33.41
CA ARG A 313 26.67 69.68 -33.22
C ARG A 313 27.56 70.42 -32.23
N ARG A 314 28.00 69.77 -31.14
CA ARG A 314 28.94 70.36 -30.17
C ARG A 314 30.30 70.63 -30.83
N HIS A 315 30.80 69.72 -31.65
CA HIS A 315 32.05 69.89 -32.38
C HIS A 315 31.94 70.98 -33.47
N GLU A 316 30.82 71.03 -34.20
CA GLU A 316 30.52 72.13 -35.13
C GLU A 316 30.43 73.48 -34.41
N LEU A 317 29.79 73.51 -33.24
CA LEU A 317 29.68 74.70 -32.40
C LEU A 317 31.04 75.12 -31.81
N GLU A 318 31.90 74.19 -31.36
CA GLU A 318 33.27 74.50 -30.91
C GLU A 318 34.12 75.11 -32.06
N ILE A 319 33.94 74.61 -33.29
CA ILE A 319 34.61 75.16 -34.49
C ILE A 319 34.04 76.54 -34.88
N LEU A 320 32.72 76.73 -34.81
CA LEU A 320 32.03 77.99 -35.07
C LEU A 320 32.40 79.06 -34.02
N TYR A 321 32.33 78.72 -32.73
CA TYR A 321 32.74 79.59 -31.62
C TYR A 321 34.23 79.92 -31.69
N GLY A 322 35.11 78.95 -32.00
CA GLY A 322 36.55 79.18 -32.15
C GLY A 322 36.89 80.17 -33.27
N ARG A 323 36.23 80.07 -34.44
CA ARG A 323 36.44 81.03 -35.55
C ARG A 323 35.82 82.40 -35.28
N TYR A 324 34.71 82.45 -34.54
CA TYR A 324 33.94 83.67 -34.31
C TYR A 324 34.53 84.52 -33.17
N ILE A 325 35.05 83.89 -32.11
CA ILE A 325 35.84 84.57 -31.06
C ILE A 325 37.11 85.19 -31.66
N ASP A 326 37.79 84.51 -32.59
CA ASP A 326 38.94 85.04 -33.32
C ASP A 326 38.60 86.25 -34.21
N GLN A 327 37.37 86.34 -34.73
CA GLN A 327 36.89 87.49 -35.51
C GLN A 327 36.51 88.68 -34.62
N LEU A 328 35.78 88.44 -33.52
CA LEU A 328 35.45 89.47 -32.52
C LEU A 328 36.70 90.09 -31.88
N TRP A 329 37.76 89.30 -31.66
CA TRP A 329 39.00 89.79 -31.03
C TRP A 329 39.88 90.67 -31.93
N ARG A 330 39.64 90.66 -33.26
CA ARG A 330 40.46 91.40 -34.24
C ARG A 330 39.91 92.78 -34.61
N ALA A 331 38.67 93.12 -34.24
CA ALA A 331 37.99 94.30 -34.81
C ALA A 331 38.20 95.63 -34.06
N ASP A 332 38.38 95.68 -32.73
CA ASP A 332 38.88 96.90 -32.05
C ASP A 332 39.40 96.62 -30.63
N GLN A 333 40.59 96.03 -30.55
CA GLN A 333 41.21 95.50 -29.33
C GLN A 333 41.45 96.57 -28.24
N SER A 334 41.54 97.84 -28.63
CA SER A 334 41.88 98.99 -27.79
C SER A 334 40.74 99.41 -26.84
N ALA A 335 39.49 99.37 -27.31
CA ALA A 335 38.33 99.83 -26.55
C ALA A 335 37.91 98.81 -25.47
N LEU A 336 38.06 97.52 -25.76
CA LEU A 336 37.71 96.42 -24.86
C LEU A 336 38.74 96.23 -23.74
N GLN A 337 40.03 96.45 -24.01
CA GLN A 337 41.08 96.44 -22.98
C GLN A 337 40.93 97.59 -21.97
N ALA A 338 40.47 98.76 -22.40
CA ALA A 338 40.21 99.91 -21.52
C ALA A 338 39.01 99.67 -20.58
N ARG A 339 37.98 98.95 -21.04
CA ARG A 339 36.79 98.61 -20.24
C ARG A 339 37.04 97.46 -19.26
N LEU A 340 37.84 96.45 -19.65
CA LEU A 340 38.24 95.34 -18.78
C LEU A 340 39.14 95.78 -17.61
N GLN A 341 39.98 96.80 -17.79
CA GLN A 341 40.81 97.33 -16.69
C GLN A 341 40.02 98.05 -15.59
N ASN A 342 38.76 98.44 -15.86
CA ASN A 342 37.90 99.16 -14.91
C ASN A 342 36.89 98.28 -14.15
N ASN A 343 36.90 96.95 -14.33
CA ASN A 343 36.12 96.00 -13.52
C ASN A 343 34.57 96.17 -13.57
N GLU A 344 33.99 96.53 -14.71
CA GLU A 344 32.55 96.84 -14.85
C GLU A 344 31.68 95.70 -15.43
N LEU A 345 31.99 94.40 -15.21
CA LEU A 345 31.12 93.29 -15.65
C LEU A 345 30.68 92.43 -14.45
N HIS A 346 29.41 92.57 -14.04
CA HIS A 346 28.83 91.86 -12.89
C HIS A 346 27.71 90.89 -13.32
N LEU A 347 27.83 89.62 -12.90
CA LEU A 347 26.79 88.58 -13.01
C LEU A 347 26.11 88.41 -11.65
N GLU A 348 24.87 88.86 -11.51
CA GLU A 348 24.07 88.58 -10.31
C GLU A 348 23.20 87.33 -10.49
N ARG A 349 23.28 86.40 -9.52
CA ARG A 349 22.30 85.33 -9.32
C ARG A 349 21.28 85.80 -8.28
N PRO A 350 19.97 85.86 -8.57
CA PRO A 350 18.98 86.14 -7.53
C PRO A 350 18.67 84.88 -6.73
N SER A 351 18.81 84.93 -5.40
CA SER A 351 18.24 83.95 -4.47
C SER A 351 16.74 84.21 -4.17
N THR A 352 16.19 85.33 -4.65
CA THR A 352 14.76 85.66 -4.59
C THR A 352 14.39 86.53 -5.80
N ILE A 353 13.23 86.25 -6.42
CA ILE A 353 12.70 86.99 -7.57
C ILE A 353 12.42 88.44 -7.14
N SER A 354 13.33 89.36 -7.44
CA SER A 354 13.06 90.80 -7.43
C SER A 354 12.39 91.20 -8.76
N PRO A 355 11.62 92.30 -8.81
CA PRO A 355 10.99 92.75 -10.06
C PRO A 355 12.06 93.09 -11.10
N LEU A 356 11.85 92.65 -12.34
CA LEU A 356 12.68 93.04 -13.50
C LEU A 356 12.84 94.57 -13.51
N SER A 357 14.07 95.07 -13.48
CA SER A 357 14.35 96.48 -13.76
C SER A 357 14.42 96.68 -15.27
N ASP A 358 13.57 97.55 -15.82
CA ASP A 358 13.59 97.98 -17.23
C ASP A 358 14.78 98.92 -17.54
N GLU A 359 15.97 98.64 -17.01
CA GLU A 359 17.19 99.37 -17.39
C GLU A 359 17.71 98.82 -18.74
N GLU A 360 18.04 99.72 -19.68
CA GLU A 360 18.38 99.39 -21.08
C GLU A 360 19.64 98.53 -21.26
N ASP A 361 20.41 98.30 -20.19
CA ASP A 361 21.64 97.52 -20.16
C ASP A 361 21.47 96.04 -19.72
N ASN A 362 20.25 95.54 -19.50
CA ASN A 362 19.98 94.16 -19.05
C ASN A 362 19.36 93.27 -20.13
N LEU A 363 19.97 92.11 -20.41
CA LEU A 363 19.44 91.10 -21.34
C LEU A 363 18.92 89.84 -20.61
N PRO A 364 17.66 89.43 -20.83
CA PRO A 364 17.07 88.28 -20.16
C PRO A 364 17.54 86.94 -20.75
N LEU A 365 17.94 85.99 -19.89
CA LEU A 365 18.15 84.59 -20.25
C LEU A 365 16.81 83.85 -20.25
N LYS A 366 16.39 83.37 -21.43
CA LYS A 366 15.05 82.76 -21.67
C LYS A 366 15.12 81.35 -22.25
N ILE A 367 14.19 80.48 -21.83
CA ILE A 367 13.94 79.13 -22.36
C ILE A 367 12.46 79.14 -22.74
N GLY A 368 12.16 79.11 -24.04
CA GLY A 368 10.83 79.47 -24.54
C GLY A 368 10.43 80.86 -24.04
N ASP A 369 9.20 81.00 -23.51
CA ASP A 369 8.68 82.26 -22.96
C ASP A 369 9.12 82.57 -21.51
N ARG A 370 9.88 81.67 -20.88
CA ARG A 370 10.17 81.75 -19.44
C ARG A 370 11.58 82.31 -19.19
N VAL A 371 11.66 83.42 -18.44
CA VAL A 371 12.93 84.08 -18.05
C VAL A 371 13.48 83.46 -16.75
N PHE A 372 14.75 83.07 -16.72
CA PHE A 372 15.37 82.43 -15.54
C PHE A 372 16.64 83.13 -15.02
N GLY A 373 17.05 84.20 -15.68
CA GLY A 373 18.16 85.05 -15.25
C GLY A 373 18.28 86.28 -16.15
N GLN A 374 19.20 87.16 -15.82
CA GLN A 374 19.51 88.35 -16.61
C GLN A 374 21.04 88.47 -16.70
N ILE A 375 21.55 88.98 -17.80
CA ILE A 375 22.95 89.35 -17.96
C ILE A 375 22.99 90.88 -18.08
N HIS A 376 23.66 91.53 -17.13
CA HIS A 376 23.92 92.97 -17.18
C HIS A 376 25.15 93.24 -18.07
N LEU A 377 24.97 94.06 -19.10
CA LEU A 377 26.01 94.45 -20.05
C LEU A 377 26.03 95.97 -20.17
N PRO A 378 26.81 96.68 -19.35
CA PRO A 378 26.80 98.14 -19.35
C PRO A 378 27.28 98.74 -20.67
N GLY A 379 26.50 99.69 -21.20
CA GLY A 379 26.75 100.34 -22.49
C GLY A 379 26.20 99.59 -23.70
N LEU A 380 25.21 98.70 -23.50
CA LEU A 380 24.44 98.04 -24.56
C LEU A 380 23.76 99.07 -25.48
N GLU A 381 23.38 100.22 -24.88
CA GLU A 381 22.76 101.37 -25.53
C GLU A 381 23.65 101.99 -26.64
N ASN A 382 24.97 101.88 -26.48
CA ASN A 382 25.96 102.50 -27.36
C ASN A 382 26.40 101.60 -28.52
N LEU A 383 25.90 100.36 -28.57
CA LEU A 383 26.13 99.44 -29.69
C LEU A 383 25.18 99.75 -30.84
N ALA A 384 25.67 99.61 -32.08
CA ALA A 384 24.81 99.67 -33.26
C ALA A 384 23.76 98.55 -33.22
N ASP A 385 22.58 98.79 -33.81
CA ASP A 385 21.44 97.86 -33.74
C ASP A 385 21.80 96.44 -34.22
N GLU A 386 22.64 96.32 -35.25
CA GLU A 386 23.14 95.02 -35.73
C GLU A 386 23.95 94.28 -34.66
N ASP A 387 24.86 94.96 -33.96
CA ASP A 387 25.68 94.37 -32.90
C ASP A 387 24.85 94.00 -31.67
N ARG A 388 23.79 94.77 -31.38
CA ARG A 388 22.86 94.48 -30.28
C ARG A 388 22.04 93.21 -30.54
N ASP A 389 21.52 93.05 -31.76
CA ASP A 389 20.82 91.83 -32.18
C ASP A 389 21.72 90.60 -32.12
N TYR A 390 23.00 90.76 -32.48
CA TYR A 390 24.01 89.71 -32.35
C TYR A 390 24.23 89.28 -30.90
N VAL A 391 24.38 90.25 -29.97
CA VAL A 391 24.54 89.95 -28.54
C VAL A 391 23.30 89.24 -27.98
N GLN A 392 22.09 89.66 -28.37
CA GLN A 392 20.85 88.99 -27.97
C GLN A 392 20.75 87.55 -28.50
N ALA A 393 21.20 87.30 -29.73
CA ALA A 393 21.25 85.95 -30.30
C ALA A 393 22.19 85.02 -29.51
N ILE A 394 23.34 85.55 -29.05
CA ILE A 394 24.30 84.80 -28.22
C ILE A 394 23.69 84.45 -26.86
N VAL A 395 23.01 85.40 -26.20
CA VAL A 395 22.33 85.16 -24.90
C VAL A 395 21.23 84.09 -25.04
N ARG A 396 20.51 84.08 -26.16
CA ARG A 396 19.51 83.05 -26.48
C ARG A 396 20.15 81.66 -26.66
N GLU A 397 21.24 81.56 -27.41
CA GLU A 397 21.95 80.28 -27.60
C GLU A 397 22.58 79.75 -26.31
N MET A 398 23.08 80.63 -25.44
CA MET A 398 23.54 80.23 -24.10
C MET A 398 22.40 79.65 -23.24
N GLY A 399 21.19 80.21 -23.33
CA GLY A 399 20.01 79.67 -22.66
C GLY A 399 19.64 78.26 -23.13
N ASN A 400 19.74 78.00 -24.44
CA ASN A 400 19.50 76.67 -25.02
C ASN A 400 20.56 75.64 -24.60
N ALA A 401 21.84 76.02 -24.60
CA ALA A 401 22.94 75.14 -24.21
C ALA A 401 22.86 74.70 -22.73
N LEU A 402 22.48 75.61 -21.83
CA LEU A 402 22.24 75.31 -20.41
C LEU A 402 21.07 74.33 -20.19
N ASN A 403 20.01 74.43 -21.02
CA ASN A 403 18.89 73.49 -20.97
C ASN A 403 19.31 72.07 -21.36
N ASN A 404 20.12 71.93 -22.42
CA ASN A 404 20.60 70.65 -22.91
C ASN A 404 21.52 69.95 -21.90
N ALA A 405 22.43 70.69 -21.26
CA ALA A 405 23.31 70.15 -20.21
C ALA A 405 22.51 69.61 -19.01
N ARG A 406 21.42 70.29 -18.63
CA ARG A 406 20.54 69.87 -17.54
C ARG A 406 19.72 68.62 -17.88
N ALA A 407 19.21 68.53 -19.11
CA ALA A 407 18.53 67.33 -19.60
C ALA A 407 19.46 66.09 -19.56
N LEU A 408 20.73 66.28 -19.93
CA LEU A 408 21.77 65.23 -19.92
C LEU A 408 22.10 64.74 -18.50
N GLN A 409 22.27 65.65 -17.54
CA GLN A 409 22.46 65.27 -16.12
C GLN A 409 21.25 64.51 -15.55
N THR A 410 20.04 64.92 -15.93
CA THR A 410 18.80 64.29 -15.49
C THR A 410 18.66 62.87 -16.04
N ALA A 411 18.98 62.65 -17.32
CA ALA A 411 18.95 61.33 -17.95
C ALA A 411 19.97 60.36 -17.31
N HIS A 412 21.18 60.82 -17.00
CA HIS A 412 22.18 60.01 -16.30
C HIS A 412 21.74 59.61 -14.88
N ALA A 413 21.10 60.52 -14.14
CA ALA A 413 20.57 60.23 -12.82
C ALA A 413 19.48 59.13 -12.86
N TYR A 414 18.55 59.22 -13.81
CA TYR A 414 17.51 58.20 -14.01
C TYR A 414 18.07 56.82 -14.41
N SER A 415 19.09 56.79 -15.27
CA SER A 415 19.73 55.53 -15.67
C SER A 415 20.44 54.83 -14.50
N SER A 416 21.21 55.59 -13.70
CA SER A 416 21.89 55.05 -12.52
C SER A 416 20.91 54.57 -11.44
N GLN A 417 19.81 55.27 -11.24
CA GLN A 417 18.76 54.88 -10.30
C GLN A 417 18.04 53.59 -10.75
N THR A 418 17.76 53.48 -12.05
CA THR A 418 17.12 52.29 -12.64
C THR A 418 18.02 51.06 -12.54
N SER A 419 19.32 51.16 -12.82
CA SER A 419 20.26 50.03 -12.69
C SER A 419 20.32 49.50 -11.26
N ARG A 420 20.40 50.39 -10.26
CA ARG A 420 20.43 50.00 -8.84
C ARG A 420 19.16 49.31 -8.38
N LEU A 421 18.01 49.77 -8.88
CA LEU A 421 16.72 49.14 -8.61
C LEU A 421 16.69 47.69 -9.14
N PHE A 422 17.19 47.46 -10.35
CA PHE A 422 17.29 46.12 -10.94
C PHE A 422 18.26 45.20 -10.18
N ASP A 423 19.45 45.69 -9.84
CA ASP A 423 20.44 44.90 -9.11
C ASP A 423 19.92 44.48 -7.72
N THR A 424 19.21 45.38 -7.04
CA THR A 424 18.59 45.07 -5.74
C THR A 424 17.43 44.09 -5.88
N GLY A 425 16.56 44.27 -6.88
CA GLY A 425 15.47 43.33 -7.15
C GLY A 425 15.97 41.90 -7.40
N ARG A 426 17.11 41.77 -8.10
CA ARG A 426 17.80 40.50 -8.29
C ARG A 426 18.29 39.90 -6.97
N GLN A 427 18.94 40.69 -6.11
CA GLN A 427 19.40 40.21 -4.80
C GLN A 427 18.23 39.73 -3.91
N ILE A 428 17.09 40.42 -3.96
CA ILE A 428 15.87 39.99 -3.27
C ILE A 428 15.35 38.66 -3.81
N SER A 429 15.39 38.47 -5.14
CA SER A 429 14.91 37.25 -5.80
C SER A 429 15.81 36.05 -5.54
N GLU A 430 17.13 36.26 -5.40
CA GLU A 430 18.13 35.21 -5.12
C GLU A 430 18.31 34.93 -3.61
N ALA A 431 17.57 35.64 -2.74
CA ALA A 431 17.71 35.55 -1.29
C ALA A 431 17.27 34.17 -0.75
N ARG A 432 18.10 33.57 0.12
CA ARG A 432 17.86 32.22 0.68
C ARG A 432 17.11 32.23 2.01
N ASN A 433 17.06 33.37 2.67
CA ASN A 433 16.40 33.57 3.95
C ASN A 433 15.91 35.02 4.07
N GLU A 434 15.07 35.30 5.07
CA GLU A 434 14.45 36.61 5.26
C GLU A 434 15.49 37.71 5.53
N THR A 435 16.57 37.38 6.24
CA THR A 435 17.65 38.31 6.57
C THR A 435 18.34 38.84 5.31
N ASP A 436 18.53 38.00 4.30
CA ASP A 436 19.11 38.39 3.02
C ASP A 436 18.20 39.38 2.27
N VAL A 437 16.87 39.13 2.29
CA VAL A 437 15.87 40.06 1.73
C VAL A 437 15.92 41.41 2.44
N TYR A 438 15.91 41.40 3.77
CA TYR A 438 16.01 42.61 4.59
C TYR A 438 17.30 43.39 4.32
N ARG A 439 18.42 42.67 4.15
CA ARG A 439 19.73 43.28 3.89
C ARG A 439 19.77 43.99 2.53
N ALA A 440 19.19 43.38 1.50
CA ALA A 440 19.09 43.99 0.17
C ALA A 440 18.26 45.28 0.18
N LEU A 441 17.11 45.28 0.87
CA LEU A 441 16.26 46.48 1.02
C LEU A 441 17.00 47.64 1.72
N ILE A 442 17.73 47.33 2.79
CA ILE A 442 18.48 48.34 3.55
C ILE A 442 19.70 48.85 2.76
N ALA A 443 20.38 47.99 2.01
CA ALA A 443 21.50 48.39 1.15
C ALA A 443 21.05 49.40 0.07
N PHE A 444 19.87 49.19 -0.52
CA PHE A 444 19.30 50.15 -1.47
C PHE A 444 18.98 51.51 -0.82
N ALA A 445 18.50 51.50 0.42
CA ALA A 445 18.27 52.74 1.19
C ALA A 445 19.56 53.50 1.49
N GLN A 446 20.64 52.79 1.80
CA GLN A 446 21.96 53.35 2.02
C GLN A 446 22.49 54.09 0.78
N ASP A 447 22.34 53.49 -0.40
CA ASP A 447 22.90 54.04 -1.64
C ASP A 447 22.06 55.18 -2.25
N ALA A 448 20.76 55.25 -1.92
CA ALA A 448 19.84 56.22 -2.50
C ALA A 448 19.96 57.65 -1.91
N ASP A 449 20.74 57.85 -0.84
CA ASP A 449 20.89 59.11 -0.09
C ASP A 449 19.55 59.76 0.31
N LEU A 450 18.49 58.96 0.43
CA LEU A 450 17.14 59.45 0.68
C LEU A 450 16.79 59.57 2.17
N ALA A 451 17.52 58.87 3.04
CA ALA A 451 17.29 58.80 4.48
C ALA A 451 18.61 58.84 5.26
N ASP A 452 18.55 59.31 6.50
CA ASP A 452 19.67 59.27 7.45
C ASP A 452 19.69 57.97 8.25
N MET A 453 18.56 57.27 8.34
CA MET A 453 18.43 55.94 8.91
C MET A 453 17.40 55.12 8.11
N ALA A 454 17.67 53.83 7.96
CA ALA A 454 16.73 52.85 7.44
C ALA A 454 16.69 51.64 8.36
N LEU A 455 15.51 51.09 8.61
CA LEU A 455 15.36 49.86 9.40
C LEU A 455 14.18 49.03 8.95
N ILE A 456 14.26 47.73 9.19
CA ILE A 456 13.10 46.84 9.08
C ILE A 456 12.45 46.72 10.45
N LEU A 457 11.12 46.76 10.49
CA LEU A 457 10.31 46.32 11.63
C LEU A 457 9.52 45.10 11.20
N ALA A 458 9.70 43.98 11.90
CA ALA A 458 8.96 42.75 11.65
C ALA A 458 8.39 42.21 12.97
N ALA A 459 7.38 41.34 12.88
CA ALA A 459 6.90 40.62 14.06
C ALA A 459 8.01 39.68 14.56
N ASP A 460 8.14 39.57 15.88
CA ASP A 460 8.97 38.52 16.45
C ASP A 460 8.21 37.18 16.38
N HIS A 461 8.69 36.25 15.56
CA HIS A 461 8.08 34.93 15.42
C HIS A 461 8.06 34.12 16.73
N ALA A 462 8.97 34.40 17.66
CA ALA A 462 9.02 33.70 18.94
C ALA A 462 8.06 34.29 19.99
N ASP A 463 7.60 35.52 19.80
CA ASP A 463 6.78 36.25 20.78
C ASP A 463 6.05 37.42 20.07
N PRO A 464 4.84 37.17 19.54
CA PRO A 464 4.10 38.10 18.68
C PRO A 464 3.82 39.49 19.29
N ASP A 465 3.97 39.64 20.61
CA ASP A 465 3.81 40.90 21.34
C ASP A 465 5.00 41.87 21.19
N TYR A 466 6.08 41.41 20.55
CA TYR A 466 7.25 42.20 20.27
C TYR A 466 7.44 42.39 18.77
N LEU A 467 7.89 43.59 18.40
CA LEU A 467 8.51 43.83 17.11
C LEU A 467 10.00 43.68 17.26
N ILE A 468 10.63 43.07 16.26
CA ILE A 468 12.07 43.04 16.12
C ILE A 468 12.49 43.99 15.00
N SER A 469 13.70 44.52 15.13
CA SER A 469 14.33 45.28 14.06
C SER A 469 15.57 44.57 13.55
N PRO A 470 15.41 43.48 12.77
CA PRO A 470 16.49 42.54 12.49
C PRO A 470 17.72 43.22 11.89
N ILE A 471 17.50 44.25 11.06
CA ILE A 471 18.57 45.04 10.43
C ILE A 471 18.25 46.53 10.54
N ILE A 472 19.26 47.30 10.96
CA ILE A 472 19.22 48.76 11.04
C ILE A 472 20.47 49.33 10.35
N TRP A 473 20.29 50.37 9.56
CA TRP A 473 21.35 51.21 9.04
C TRP A 473 21.15 52.64 9.52
N ASP A 474 22.19 53.26 10.08
CA ASP A 474 22.23 54.70 10.36
C ASP A 474 23.46 55.29 9.65
N ARG A 475 23.31 56.49 9.08
CA ARG A 475 24.38 57.17 8.34
C ARG A 475 25.61 57.47 9.20
N ALA A 476 25.46 57.66 10.50
CA ALA A 476 26.56 57.89 11.44
C ALA A 476 27.18 56.58 11.95
N ASP A 477 26.37 55.55 12.22
CA ASP A 477 26.81 54.31 12.89
C ASP A 477 27.05 53.13 11.93
N GLY A 478 26.64 53.23 10.66
CA GLY A 478 26.71 52.16 9.68
C GLY A 478 25.60 51.10 9.80
N LEU A 479 25.76 50.00 9.07
CA LEU A 479 24.85 48.85 9.08
C LEU A 479 25.11 47.96 10.31
N ARG A 480 24.05 47.59 11.03
CA ARG A 480 24.09 46.67 12.17
C ARG A 480 22.91 45.72 12.16
N GLU A 481 23.16 44.46 12.52
CA GLU A 481 22.10 43.54 12.92
C GLU A 481 21.66 43.93 14.33
N ALA A 482 20.39 44.29 14.50
CA ALA A 482 19.90 44.80 15.76
C ALA A 482 18.87 43.84 16.36
N GLY A 483 19.24 43.15 17.43
CA GLY A 483 18.29 42.34 18.22
C GLY A 483 17.32 43.17 19.08
N ASN A 484 17.06 44.43 18.72
CA ASN A 484 16.21 45.32 19.51
C ASN A 484 14.76 44.82 19.44
N ARG A 485 14.21 44.43 20.58
CA ARG A 485 12.81 44.03 20.74
C ARG A 485 12.00 45.20 21.29
N PHE A 486 10.90 45.55 20.62
CA PHE A 486 9.98 46.62 21.00
C PHE A 486 8.65 46.02 21.41
N SER A 487 8.25 46.18 22.68
CA SER A 487 6.94 45.73 23.15
C SER A 487 5.82 46.54 22.49
N ARG A 488 4.87 45.87 21.84
CA ARG A 488 3.74 46.51 21.15
C ARG A 488 2.80 47.25 22.10
N ASP A 489 2.67 46.80 23.35
CA ASP A 489 1.90 47.47 24.41
C ASP A 489 2.46 48.87 24.76
N LYS A 490 3.80 49.00 24.73
CA LYS A 490 4.48 50.26 25.02
C LYS A 490 4.52 51.19 23.79
N TYR A 491 4.59 50.61 22.60
CA TYR A 491 4.66 51.32 21.32
C TYR A 491 3.39 51.04 20.51
N THR A 492 2.27 51.60 20.95
CA THR A 492 0.94 51.37 20.34
C THR A 492 0.86 51.86 18.89
N PHE A 493 1.81 52.68 18.43
CA PHE A 493 1.99 52.99 17.02
C PHE A 493 2.12 51.75 16.12
N SER A 494 2.54 50.60 16.68
CA SER A 494 2.61 49.33 15.97
C SER A 494 1.29 48.87 15.32
N ASP A 495 0.13 49.35 15.77
CA ASP A 495 -1.18 49.10 15.13
C ASP A 495 -1.34 49.81 13.78
N GLN A 496 -0.59 50.89 13.54
CA GLN A 496 -0.58 51.58 12.25
C GLN A 496 0.31 50.85 11.24
N LEU A 497 1.36 50.17 11.70
CA LEU A 497 2.27 49.40 10.84
C LEU A 497 1.55 48.26 10.12
N THR A 498 0.61 47.61 10.80
CA THR A 498 -0.19 46.50 10.24
C THR A 498 -1.26 46.95 9.25
N ARG A 499 -1.50 48.25 9.11
CA ARG A 499 -2.40 48.78 8.08
C ARG A 499 -1.61 48.82 6.79
N ASN A 500 -1.96 47.98 5.82
CA ASN A 500 -1.27 47.82 4.54
C ASN A 500 -1.33 49.08 3.64
N ALA A 501 -0.75 50.18 4.11
CA ALA A 501 -0.76 51.49 3.48
C ALA A 501 0.56 52.24 3.78
N LEU A 502 1.03 53.03 2.81
CA LEU A 502 2.16 53.94 3.01
C LEU A 502 1.84 54.94 4.13
N PHE A 503 2.71 55.07 5.11
CA PHE A 503 2.54 56.01 6.22
C PHE A 503 3.66 57.05 6.25
N LEU A 504 3.30 58.32 6.06
CA LEU A 504 4.22 59.45 5.98
C LEU A 504 4.09 60.35 7.22
N LEU A 505 5.23 60.71 7.79
CA LEU A 505 5.38 61.62 8.92
C LEU A 505 6.25 62.80 8.48
N GLU A 506 5.65 64.00 8.44
CA GLU A 506 6.38 65.24 8.12
C GLU A 506 7.18 65.75 9.33
N ASN A 507 6.64 65.60 10.55
CA ASN A 507 7.32 65.90 11.81
C ASN A 507 6.90 64.93 12.93
N GLY A 508 7.61 63.82 13.09
CA GLY A 508 7.35 62.81 14.11
C GLY A 508 7.59 63.28 15.56
N GLN A 509 8.19 64.44 15.79
CA GLN A 509 8.28 65.00 17.15
C GLN A 509 6.97 65.66 17.60
N GLU A 510 6.08 66.02 16.67
CA GLU A 510 4.84 66.76 16.95
C GLU A 510 3.59 66.04 16.40
N ASP A 511 3.76 64.99 15.59
CA ASP A 511 2.65 64.30 14.95
C ASP A 511 1.75 63.58 15.97
N ALA A 512 0.48 63.97 16.01
CA ALA A 512 -0.52 63.45 16.94
C ALA A 512 -0.87 61.96 16.71
N ARG A 513 -0.51 61.39 15.55
CA ARG A 513 -0.75 59.97 15.22
C ARG A 513 0.24 59.02 15.91
N LEU A 514 1.33 59.55 16.46
CA LEU A 514 2.33 58.77 17.22
C LEU A 514 1.97 58.70 18.71
N ASP A 515 2.24 57.55 19.32
CA ASP A 515 2.20 57.42 20.78
C ASP A 515 3.36 58.17 21.45
N GLU A 516 3.24 58.43 22.75
CA GLU A 516 4.23 59.21 23.50
C GLU A 516 5.62 58.54 23.52
N ALA A 517 5.68 57.20 23.62
CA ALA A 517 6.93 56.46 23.64
C ALA A 517 7.64 56.53 22.28
N THR A 518 6.89 56.43 21.18
CA THR A 518 7.40 56.58 19.81
C THR A 518 7.86 58.02 19.54
N ARG A 519 7.08 59.03 19.94
CA ARG A 519 7.47 60.45 19.83
C ARG A 519 8.76 60.76 20.61
N HIS A 520 8.93 60.15 21.78
CA HIS A 520 10.17 60.24 22.55
C HIS A 520 11.38 59.69 21.81
N LEU A 521 11.24 58.66 20.97
CA LEU A 521 12.33 58.18 20.11
C LEU A 521 12.71 59.23 19.07
N PHE A 522 11.73 59.86 18.42
CA PHE A 522 11.98 60.95 17.46
C PHE A 522 12.71 62.13 18.11
N VAL A 523 12.34 62.51 19.33
CA VAL A 523 13.03 63.59 20.08
C VAL A 523 14.43 63.16 20.53
N ARG A 524 14.57 61.95 21.09
CA ARG A 524 15.84 61.46 21.66
C ARG A 524 16.94 61.34 20.61
N PHE A 525 16.59 60.90 19.40
CA PHE A 525 17.53 60.68 18.31
C PHE A 525 17.53 61.80 17.26
N ASP A 526 16.81 62.90 17.54
CA ASP A 526 16.66 64.07 16.66
C ASP A 526 16.18 63.71 15.23
N TYR A 527 15.20 62.80 15.15
CA TYR A 527 14.50 62.50 13.91
C TYR A 527 13.34 63.46 13.71
N ARG A 528 13.09 63.83 12.45
CA ARG A 528 12.06 64.80 12.05
C ARG A 528 11.03 64.15 11.14
N ALA A 529 11.43 63.67 9.97
CA ALA A 529 10.51 63.04 9.03
C ALA A 529 10.72 61.52 8.94
N ALA A 530 9.67 60.76 8.63
CA ALA A 530 9.77 59.33 8.36
C ALA A 530 8.75 58.86 7.30
N ALA A 531 9.15 57.88 6.51
CA ALA A 531 8.29 57.15 5.58
C ALA A 531 8.33 55.66 5.94
N LEU A 532 7.15 55.07 6.12
CA LEU A 532 6.98 53.67 6.50
C LEU A 532 6.28 52.94 5.36
N LEU A 533 7.01 52.02 4.74
CA LEU A 533 6.56 51.26 3.59
C LEU A 533 6.20 49.84 4.05
N PRO A 534 4.94 49.41 3.90
CA PRO A 534 4.53 48.06 4.27
C PRO A 534 5.15 47.04 3.30
N ILE A 535 5.59 45.92 3.86
CA ILE A 535 5.95 44.69 3.15
C ILE A 535 4.82 43.71 3.46
N ALA A 536 3.89 43.55 2.52
CA ALA A 536 2.66 42.81 2.75
C ALA A 536 2.19 42.09 1.47
N VAL A 537 1.48 40.98 1.65
CA VAL A 537 0.86 40.19 0.56
C VAL A 537 -0.61 39.98 0.92
N GLU A 538 -1.52 40.30 0.00
CA GLU A 538 -2.98 40.08 0.15
C GLU A 538 -3.61 40.60 1.46
N GLY A 539 -2.99 41.58 2.10
CA GLY A 539 -3.45 42.16 3.37
C GLY A 539 -2.77 41.58 4.63
N GLU A 540 -1.93 40.55 4.50
CA GLU A 540 -1.05 40.06 5.57
C GLU A 540 0.21 40.92 5.65
N TRP A 541 0.48 41.48 6.82
CA TRP A 541 1.67 42.28 7.08
C TRP A 541 2.85 41.37 7.44
N LEU A 542 3.90 41.39 6.62
CA LEU A 542 5.13 40.60 6.83
C LEU A 542 6.24 41.46 7.46
N GLY A 543 6.18 42.78 7.26
CA GLY A 543 7.10 43.73 7.87
C GLY A 543 6.89 45.16 7.36
N THR A 544 7.73 46.08 7.83
CA THR A 544 7.75 47.47 7.38
C THR A 544 9.19 47.92 7.17
N LEU A 545 9.47 48.49 6.00
CA LEU A 545 10.68 49.27 5.77
C LEU A 545 10.44 50.71 6.22
N ALA A 546 11.19 51.14 7.24
CA ALA A 546 11.14 52.48 7.77
C ALA A 546 12.34 53.30 7.27
N LEU A 547 12.08 54.42 6.60
CA LEU A 547 13.06 55.40 6.16
C LEU A 547 12.90 56.66 7.01
N ILE A 548 13.97 57.14 7.65
CA ILE A 548 13.93 58.21 8.65
C ILE A 548 14.95 59.30 8.31
N ARG A 549 14.55 60.57 8.47
CA ARG A 549 15.39 61.77 8.27
C ARG A 549 15.52 62.56 9.56
N ARG A 550 16.66 63.23 9.73
CA ARG A 550 16.91 64.21 10.81
C ARG A 550 16.49 65.63 10.43
N ASP A 551 16.19 65.87 9.16
CA ASP A 551 15.61 67.12 8.69
C ASP A 551 14.11 67.01 8.39
N ALA A 552 13.42 68.16 8.38
CA ALA A 552 11.98 68.23 8.16
C ALA A 552 11.60 68.22 6.66
N ARG A 553 12.45 67.70 5.77
CA ARG A 553 12.12 67.64 4.34
C ARG A 553 11.14 66.48 4.09
N PRO A 554 9.94 66.75 3.54
CA PRO A 554 8.96 65.70 3.29
C PRO A 554 9.49 64.69 2.26
N PHE A 555 9.05 63.44 2.38
CA PHE A 555 9.26 62.44 1.35
C PHE A 555 8.27 62.68 0.21
N THR A 556 8.75 62.67 -1.03
CA THR A 556 7.89 62.78 -2.22
C THR A 556 7.53 61.39 -2.74
N ASP A 557 6.35 61.26 -3.33
CA ASP A 557 5.91 59.99 -3.92
C ASP A 557 6.90 59.48 -4.97
N GLU A 558 7.43 60.37 -5.81
CA GLU A 558 8.43 60.03 -6.84
C GLU A 558 9.70 59.40 -6.25
N ALA A 559 10.16 59.89 -5.10
CA ALA A 559 11.34 59.35 -4.43
C ALA A 559 11.09 58.01 -3.74
N LEU A 560 9.84 57.72 -3.34
CA LEU A 560 9.46 56.48 -2.66
C LEU A 560 9.04 55.35 -3.59
N ARG A 561 8.66 55.64 -4.84
CA ARG A 561 8.26 54.62 -5.84
C ARG A 561 9.24 53.44 -5.97
N PRO A 562 10.57 53.63 -6.04
CA PRO A 562 11.50 52.52 -6.14
C PRO A 562 11.48 51.62 -4.89
N PHE A 563 11.35 52.21 -3.70
CA PHE A 563 11.26 51.48 -2.44
C PHE A 563 9.94 50.71 -2.32
N GLN A 564 8.82 51.28 -2.78
CA GLN A 564 7.54 50.57 -2.85
C GLN A 564 7.62 49.36 -3.79
N SER A 565 8.29 49.50 -4.94
CA SER A 565 8.48 48.41 -5.88
C SER A 565 9.30 47.26 -5.26
N LEU A 566 10.42 47.57 -4.59
CA LEU A 566 11.24 46.56 -3.91
C LEU A 566 10.52 45.93 -2.72
N ALA A 567 9.76 46.70 -1.94
CA ALA A 567 8.96 46.19 -0.83
C ALA A 567 7.90 45.17 -1.31
N ASN A 568 7.25 45.43 -2.45
CA ASN A 568 6.32 44.49 -3.07
C ASN A 568 7.01 43.22 -3.60
N GLN A 569 8.22 43.33 -4.17
CA GLN A 569 9.00 42.15 -4.58
C GLN A 569 9.43 41.32 -3.35
N ALA A 570 9.89 41.99 -2.30
CA ALA A 570 10.27 41.36 -1.05
C ALA A 570 9.09 40.64 -0.38
N SER A 571 7.88 41.20 -0.45
CA SER A 571 6.71 40.60 0.17
C SER A 571 6.38 39.23 -0.43
N ALA A 572 6.49 39.06 -1.75
CA ALA A 572 6.29 37.77 -2.42
C ALA A 572 7.30 36.70 -1.97
N ILE A 573 8.60 37.07 -1.87
CA ILE A 573 9.66 36.15 -1.45
C ILE A 573 9.48 35.74 0.03
N LEU A 574 9.19 36.71 0.90
CA LEU A 574 8.98 36.46 2.34
C LEU A 574 7.74 35.58 2.58
N ALA A 575 6.64 35.83 1.85
CA ALA A 575 5.44 34.99 1.93
C ALA A 575 5.73 33.53 1.55
N ASN A 576 6.48 33.31 0.47
CA ASN A 576 6.87 31.97 0.03
C ASN A 576 7.75 31.25 1.07
N GLN A 577 8.70 31.95 1.68
CA GLN A 577 9.53 31.37 2.74
C GLN A 577 8.73 30.98 3.98
N GLN A 578 7.76 31.82 4.37
CA GLN A 578 6.83 31.53 5.48
C GLN A 578 5.99 30.29 5.17
N LEU A 579 5.45 30.17 3.95
CA LEU A 579 4.67 29.02 3.51
C LEU A 579 5.49 27.72 3.54
N LEU A 580 6.73 27.73 3.02
CA LEU A 580 7.61 26.55 3.02
C LEU A 580 7.87 26.03 4.44
N ARG A 581 8.19 26.93 5.38
CA ARG A 581 8.39 26.55 6.80
C ARG A 581 7.13 25.95 7.41
N GLN A 582 5.96 26.51 7.12
CA GLN A 582 4.69 26.00 7.59
C GLN A 582 4.43 24.58 7.08
N THR A 583 4.65 24.33 5.78
CA THR A 583 4.47 23.00 5.16
C THR A 583 5.44 21.97 5.74
N GLU A 584 6.70 22.31 5.93
CA GLU A 584 7.70 21.40 6.52
C GLU A 584 7.32 21.03 7.97
N THR A 585 6.89 22.01 8.76
CA THR A 585 6.45 21.79 10.15
C THR A 585 5.23 20.87 10.21
N LEU A 586 4.22 21.10 9.36
CA LEU A 586 3.03 20.25 9.28
C LEU A 586 3.38 18.81 8.84
N TYR A 587 4.34 18.65 7.92
CA TYR A 587 4.80 17.33 7.49
C TYR A 587 5.47 16.55 8.64
N GLN A 588 6.39 17.19 9.36
CA GLN A 588 7.07 16.57 10.50
C GLN A 588 6.10 16.19 11.62
N LEU A 589 5.13 17.08 11.90
CA LEU A 589 4.07 16.83 12.88
C LEU A 589 3.17 15.67 12.45
N GLY A 590 2.71 15.64 11.20
CA GLY A 590 1.89 14.54 10.68
C GLY A 590 2.56 13.19 10.83
N ARG A 591 3.86 13.11 10.50
CA ARG A 591 4.63 11.89 10.71
C ARG A 591 4.69 11.48 12.18
N SER A 592 4.93 12.43 13.08
CA SER A 592 5.02 12.15 14.53
C SER A 592 3.69 11.68 15.10
N LEU A 593 2.58 12.30 14.68
CA LEU A 593 1.23 11.90 15.09
C LEU A 593 0.86 10.50 14.58
N THR A 594 1.12 10.20 13.31
CA THR A 594 0.79 8.87 12.73
C THR A 594 1.61 7.74 13.33
N GLN A 595 2.84 8.02 13.80
CA GLN A 595 3.68 7.02 14.48
C GLN A 595 3.23 6.72 15.92
N THR A 596 2.33 7.54 16.47
CA THR A 596 1.89 7.42 17.84
C THR A 596 0.71 6.46 17.96
N ILE A 597 0.80 5.51 18.89
CA ILE A 597 -0.23 4.49 19.15
C ILE A 597 -1.09 4.80 20.38
N THR A 598 -0.69 5.76 21.22
CA THR A 598 -1.44 6.11 22.43
C THR A 598 -2.13 7.46 22.26
N ARG A 599 -3.32 7.58 22.83
CA ARG A 599 -4.09 8.83 22.82
C ARG A 599 -3.33 9.97 23.49
N ASP A 600 -2.75 9.72 24.66
CA ASP A 600 -2.12 10.76 25.49
C ASP A 600 -0.88 11.34 24.80
N ASP A 601 -0.03 10.49 24.21
CA ASP A 601 1.16 10.95 23.49
C ASP A 601 0.79 11.80 22.26
N ALA A 602 -0.28 11.42 21.54
CA ALA A 602 -0.72 12.17 20.35
C ALA A 602 -1.23 13.57 20.73
N LEU A 603 -1.98 13.65 21.84
CA LEU A 603 -2.48 14.91 22.38
C LEU A 603 -1.33 15.81 22.87
N ASP A 604 -0.35 15.24 23.57
CA ASP A 604 0.80 15.98 24.09
C ASP A 604 1.67 16.54 22.95
N ILE A 605 1.95 15.74 21.91
CA ILE A 605 2.68 16.20 20.71
C ILE A 605 1.96 17.39 20.07
N ALA A 606 0.65 17.26 19.83
CA ALA A 606 -0.12 18.32 19.17
C ALA A 606 -0.13 19.63 20.00
N VAL A 607 -0.35 19.53 21.31
CA VAL A 607 -0.36 20.70 22.20
C VAL A 607 1.02 21.37 22.25
N GLN A 608 2.11 20.60 22.33
CA GLN A 608 3.46 21.14 22.38
C GLN A 608 3.87 21.84 21.08
N GLU A 609 3.55 21.25 19.93
CA GLU A 609 3.90 21.83 18.63
C GLU A 609 3.06 23.06 18.30
N VAL A 610 1.77 23.07 18.64
CA VAL A 610 0.95 24.29 18.50
C VAL A 610 1.45 25.39 19.42
N ALA A 611 1.80 25.10 20.67
CA ALA A 611 2.38 26.09 21.57
C ALA A 611 3.70 26.66 21.01
N ARG A 612 4.58 25.80 20.50
CA ARG A 612 5.88 26.20 19.92
C ARG A 612 5.71 27.07 18.68
N TYR A 613 4.81 26.70 17.76
CA TYR A 613 4.60 27.44 16.51
C TYR A 613 3.90 28.79 16.74
N THR A 614 2.90 28.83 17.62
CA THR A 614 2.12 30.05 17.86
C THR A 614 2.77 31.01 18.86
N GLY A 615 3.84 30.58 19.55
CA GLY A 615 4.46 31.33 20.64
C GLY A 615 3.55 31.48 21.87
N ALA A 616 2.48 30.69 21.96
CA ALA A 616 1.51 30.78 23.04
C ALA A 616 2.11 30.34 24.37
N ASN A 617 1.80 31.08 25.44
CA ASN A 617 2.27 30.77 26.79
C ASN A 617 1.69 29.45 27.31
N GLN A 618 0.47 29.11 26.87
CA GLN A 618 -0.26 27.93 27.30
C GLN A 618 -1.17 27.45 26.18
N CYS A 619 -1.04 26.16 25.84
CA CYS A 619 -2.00 25.44 25.01
C CYS A 619 -2.51 24.24 25.79
N ARG A 620 -3.78 23.88 25.56
CA ARG A 620 -4.40 22.71 26.19
C ARG A 620 -5.40 22.07 25.28
N PHE A 621 -5.56 20.76 25.43
CA PHE A 621 -6.60 20.02 24.73
C PHE A 621 -7.63 19.52 25.74
N VAL A 622 -8.88 19.88 25.53
CA VAL A 622 -10.02 19.45 26.33
C VAL A 622 -10.79 18.38 25.57
N LEU A 623 -11.04 17.24 26.20
CA LEU A 623 -11.85 16.16 25.65
C LEU A 623 -13.18 16.06 26.39
N TYR A 624 -14.27 15.96 25.64
CA TYR A 624 -15.60 15.77 26.18
C TYR A 624 -15.89 14.29 26.36
N ASP A 625 -16.37 13.94 27.54
CA ASP A 625 -17.00 12.66 27.81
C ASP A 625 -18.51 12.86 27.92
N MET A 626 -19.20 12.49 26.85
CA MET A 626 -20.66 12.60 26.74
C MET A 626 -21.40 11.70 27.74
N ARG A 627 -20.77 10.64 28.26
CA ARG A 627 -21.40 9.74 29.25
C ARG A 627 -21.44 10.38 30.63
N SER A 628 -20.35 11.04 31.02
CA SER A 628 -20.27 11.76 32.29
C SER A 628 -20.84 13.18 32.20
N GLY A 629 -21.02 13.71 30.98
CA GLY A 629 -21.53 15.06 30.74
C GLY A 629 -20.51 16.16 31.05
N LYS A 630 -19.22 15.83 30.99
CA LYS A 630 -18.11 16.71 31.41
C LYS A 630 -16.97 16.71 30.38
N GLY A 631 -16.30 17.84 30.25
CA GLY A 631 -15.02 17.99 29.58
C GLY A 631 -13.86 17.93 30.57
N VAL A 632 -12.77 17.27 30.19
CA VAL A 632 -11.55 17.13 30.99
C VAL A 632 -10.34 17.60 30.19
N ILE A 633 -9.39 18.23 30.87
CA ILE A 633 -8.11 18.61 30.26
C ILE A 633 -7.28 17.34 30.08
N ALA A 634 -7.07 16.95 28.83
CA ALA A 634 -6.37 15.72 28.48
C ALA A 634 -4.87 15.93 28.25
N ALA A 635 -4.49 17.08 27.69
CA ALA A 635 -3.10 17.48 27.48
C ALA A 635 -2.92 18.98 27.69
N GLU A 636 -1.73 19.40 28.12
CA GLU A 636 -1.38 20.81 28.36
C GLU A 636 0.13 21.03 28.25
N THR A 637 0.56 22.23 27.84
CA THR A 637 1.98 22.60 27.73
C THR A 637 2.67 22.61 29.11
N ALA A 638 3.90 22.08 29.20
CA ALA A 638 4.61 21.94 30.47
C ALA A 638 4.88 23.29 31.18
N GLY A 639 4.42 23.46 32.42
CA GLY A 639 4.66 24.64 33.26
C GLY A 639 3.41 25.32 33.85
N SER A 640 2.20 24.89 33.46
CA SER A 640 0.94 25.35 34.04
C SER A 640 0.64 24.67 35.38
N THR A 641 0.27 25.45 36.40
CA THR A 641 -0.16 24.95 37.72
C THR A 641 -1.60 24.45 37.75
N VAL A 642 -2.26 24.33 36.60
CA VAL A 642 -3.68 23.97 36.50
C VAL A 642 -3.80 22.46 36.28
N SER A 643 -4.03 21.74 37.38
CA SER A 643 -4.14 20.27 37.42
C SER A 643 -5.19 19.74 36.43
N ARG A 644 -4.94 18.54 35.84
CA ARG A 644 -5.90 17.69 35.08
C ARG A 644 -7.26 17.41 35.79
N ALA A 645 -7.48 18.00 36.97
CA ALA A 645 -8.66 17.88 37.82
C ALA A 645 -9.77 18.92 37.52
N ILE A 646 -9.55 19.84 36.57
CA ILE A 646 -10.61 20.76 36.15
C ILE A 646 -11.59 20.03 35.23
N GLU A 647 -12.83 19.90 35.70
CA GLU A 647 -13.97 19.42 34.92
C GLU A 647 -14.80 20.61 34.41
N LEU A 648 -15.11 20.60 33.12
CA LEU A 648 -15.96 21.60 32.46
C LEU A 648 -17.34 20.99 32.21
N PRO A 649 -18.44 21.56 32.71
CA PRO A 649 -19.77 21.01 32.47
C PRO A 649 -20.15 21.15 30.99
N ILE A 650 -20.74 20.11 30.39
CA ILE A 650 -21.27 20.18 29.02
C ILE A 650 -22.66 20.83 29.03
N LEU A 651 -23.50 20.44 30.00
CA LEU A 651 -24.90 20.83 30.05
C LEU A 651 -25.04 22.27 30.56
N GLY A 652 -25.56 23.15 29.70
CA GLY A 652 -25.75 24.57 29.99
C GLY A 652 -24.49 25.43 29.80
N ASP A 653 -23.37 24.86 29.35
CA ASP A 653 -22.18 25.64 29.02
C ASP A 653 -22.33 26.36 27.68
N THR A 654 -22.12 27.67 27.70
CA THR A 654 -22.26 28.53 26.52
C THR A 654 -21.12 28.32 25.53
N ILE A 655 -19.91 27.98 26.02
CA ILE A 655 -18.74 27.74 25.17
C ILE A 655 -18.93 26.42 24.41
N PHE A 656 -19.27 25.32 25.11
CA PHE A 656 -19.62 24.05 24.48
C PHE A 656 -20.72 24.23 23.43
N ASN A 657 -21.84 24.88 23.78
CA ASN A 657 -22.97 25.06 22.86
C ASN A 657 -22.59 25.83 21.59
N ARG A 658 -21.72 26.86 21.71
CA ARG A 658 -21.24 27.62 20.56
C ARG A 658 -20.34 26.78 19.67
N LEU A 659 -19.33 26.12 20.24
CA LEU A 659 -18.40 25.27 19.50
C LEU A 659 -19.11 24.10 18.81
N ASN A 660 -20.08 23.48 19.49
CA ASN A 660 -20.82 22.34 18.95
C ASN A 660 -21.76 22.74 17.82
N LYS A 661 -22.36 23.94 17.90
CA LYS A 661 -23.27 24.45 16.87
C LYS A 661 -22.53 24.93 15.63
N ASP A 662 -21.48 25.74 15.80
CA ASP A 662 -20.85 26.42 14.67
C ASP A 662 -19.69 25.63 14.08
N GLN A 663 -19.02 24.78 14.87
CA GLN A 663 -17.84 24.01 14.45
C GLN A 663 -16.76 24.88 13.78
N GLN A 664 -16.61 26.12 14.27
CA GLN A 664 -15.61 27.09 13.83
C GLN A 664 -14.75 27.55 15.00
N PRO A 665 -13.53 28.07 14.75
CA PRO A 665 -12.71 28.69 15.78
C PRO A 665 -13.46 29.80 16.50
N LEU A 666 -13.36 29.83 17.82
CA LEU A 666 -14.00 30.81 18.68
C LEU A 666 -12.93 31.60 19.44
N LEU A 667 -12.87 32.91 19.20
CA LEU A 667 -12.06 33.82 20.00
C LEU A 667 -12.86 34.29 21.22
N LEU A 668 -12.27 34.13 22.40
CA LEU A 668 -12.80 34.64 23.67
C LEU A 668 -11.95 35.82 24.14
N SER A 669 -12.54 37.01 24.17
CA SER A 669 -11.95 38.24 24.73
C SER A 669 -13.05 39.13 25.35
N GLU A 670 -12.69 40.08 26.22
CA GLU A 670 -13.68 40.98 26.88
C GLU A 670 -14.55 41.75 25.87
N ASN A 671 -14.06 41.97 24.65
CA ASN A 671 -14.78 42.64 23.56
C ASN A 671 -15.60 41.72 22.65
N THR A 672 -15.72 40.42 22.97
CA THR A 672 -16.51 39.48 22.17
C THR A 672 -18.01 39.68 22.44
N SER A 673 -18.79 40.06 21.41
CA SER A 673 -20.22 40.39 21.54
C SER A 673 -21.14 39.16 21.69
N ASP A 674 -20.69 38.00 21.22
CA ASP A 674 -21.55 36.84 20.96
C ASP A 674 -21.57 35.81 22.11
N ILE A 675 -20.70 36.00 23.11
CA ILE A 675 -20.63 35.17 24.32
C ILE A 675 -20.90 36.08 25.53
N PRO A 676 -21.72 35.65 26.52
CA PRO A 676 -21.95 36.45 27.72
C PRO A 676 -20.62 36.84 28.41
N ALA A 677 -20.45 38.14 28.70
CA ALA A 677 -19.22 38.67 29.29
C ALA A 677 -18.81 37.95 30.60
N GLU A 678 -19.79 37.52 31.40
CA GLU A 678 -19.54 36.74 32.62
C GLU A 678 -18.92 35.37 32.33
N THR A 679 -19.32 34.72 31.24
CA THR A 679 -18.74 33.43 30.79
C THR A 679 -17.30 33.63 30.33
N VAL A 680 -17.04 34.68 29.54
CA VAL A 680 -15.67 35.02 29.10
C VAL A 680 -14.78 35.33 30.31
N ARG A 681 -15.27 36.15 31.26
CA ARG A 681 -14.52 36.53 32.46
C ARG A 681 -14.22 35.33 33.36
N ARG A 682 -15.17 34.40 33.49
CA ARG A 682 -14.96 33.14 34.23
C ARG A 682 -13.88 32.29 33.58
N HIS A 683 -13.92 32.12 32.26
CA HIS A 683 -12.90 31.37 31.51
C HIS A 683 -11.52 32.03 31.66
N ALA A 684 -11.44 33.34 31.47
CA ALA A 684 -10.24 34.14 31.64
C ALA A 684 -9.62 34.00 33.05
N LEU A 685 -10.44 34.08 34.11
CA LEU A 685 -9.99 33.91 35.50
C LEU A 685 -9.56 32.46 35.80
N GLN A 686 -10.31 31.48 35.30
CA GLN A 686 -10.07 30.06 35.54
C GLN A 686 -8.72 29.61 34.99
N PHE A 687 -8.30 30.19 33.88
CA PHE A 687 -7.08 29.80 33.19
C PHE A 687 -6.00 30.87 33.15
N GLY A 688 -6.21 32.02 33.80
CA GLY A 688 -5.26 33.12 33.83
C GLY A 688 -4.99 33.76 32.47
N ALA A 689 -5.93 33.66 31.53
CA ALA A 689 -5.82 34.17 30.16
C ALA A 689 -6.54 35.51 30.00
N LYS A 690 -6.00 36.42 29.19
CA LYS A 690 -6.70 37.65 28.75
C LYS A 690 -7.52 37.40 27.49
N ALA A 691 -7.03 36.53 26.62
CA ALA A 691 -7.74 36.07 25.43
C ALA A 691 -7.43 34.59 25.17
N SER A 692 -8.42 33.84 24.67
CA SER A 692 -8.28 32.42 24.34
C SER A 692 -8.88 32.13 22.97
N LEU A 693 -8.13 31.44 22.11
CA LEU A 693 -8.64 30.90 20.85
C LEU A 693 -8.99 29.43 21.05
N LEU A 694 -10.25 29.07 20.81
CA LEU A 694 -10.76 27.72 20.95
C LEU A 694 -11.01 27.11 19.58
N LEU A 695 -10.36 25.98 19.29
CA LEU A 695 -10.40 25.29 18.02
C LEU A 695 -11.16 23.97 18.21
N PRO A 696 -12.35 23.80 17.60
CA PRO A 696 -13.16 22.61 17.81
C PRO A 696 -12.48 21.38 17.21
N ALA A 697 -12.47 20.28 17.95
CA ALA A 697 -12.08 18.96 17.46
C ALA A 697 -13.35 18.15 17.20
N THR A 698 -13.61 17.81 15.94
CA THR A 698 -14.87 17.18 15.52
C THR A 698 -14.63 15.86 14.81
N SER A 699 -15.33 14.82 15.24
CA SER A 699 -15.34 13.48 14.64
C SER A 699 -16.74 13.20 14.11
N GLN A 700 -16.90 12.85 12.83
CA GLN A 700 -18.20 12.55 12.22
C GLN A 700 -19.30 13.61 12.50
N GLN A 701 -18.94 14.89 12.48
CA GLN A 701 -19.81 16.04 12.82
C GLN A 701 -20.21 16.17 14.31
N GLU A 702 -19.64 15.37 15.21
CA GLU A 702 -19.78 15.52 16.66
C GLU A 702 -18.55 16.20 17.27
N LEU A 703 -18.76 17.14 18.19
CA LEU A 703 -17.69 17.80 18.92
C LEU A 703 -17.12 16.85 20.00
N ILE A 704 -15.93 16.31 19.77
CA ILE A 704 -15.23 15.43 20.72
C ILE A 704 -14.39 16.21 21.74
N GLY A 705 -14.07 17.48 21.44
CA GLY A 705 -13.20 18.29 22.27
C GLY A 705 -12.87 19.63 21.63
N TYR A 706 -11.90 20.34 22.21
CA TYR A 706 -11.30 21.51 21.58
C TYR A 706 -9.85 21.72 22.04
N LEU A 707 -9.04 22.29 21.16
CA LEU A 707 -7.73 22.84 21.52
C LEU A 707 -7.91 24.31 21.90
N ALA A 708 -7.44 24.69 23.09
CA ALA A 708 -7.36 26.07 23.53
C ALA A 708 -5.92 26.58 23.39
N ILE A 709 -5.79 27.78 22.85
CA ILE A 709 -4.54 28.54 22.79
C ILE A 709 -4.77 29.81 23.60
N ASP A 710 -4.00 30.02 24.66
CA ASP A 710 -4.23 31.11 25.59
C ASP A 710 -3.13 32.16 25.54
N SER A 711 -3.54 33.43 25.58
CA SER A 711 -2.63 34.55 25.73
C SER A 711 -2.90 35.29 27.04
N GLN A 712 -1.81 35.61 27.75
CA GLN A 712 -1.82 36.48 28.94
C GLN A 712 -1.59 37.96 28.59
N ARG A 713 -1.35 38.26 27.32
CA ARG A 713 -0.86 39.55 26.81
C ARG A 713 -1.81 40.03 25.68
N GLY A 714 -2.78 40.88 26.06
CA GLY A 714 -3.66 41.63 25.14
C GLY A 714 -4.70 40.85 24.33
N GLU A 715 -5.58 41.58 23.61
CA GLU A 715 -6.73 41.04 22.85
C GLU A 715 -6.41 40.56 21.42
N ARG A 716 -5.20 40.81 20.88
CA ARG A 716 -4.82 40.51 19.48
C ARG A 716 -3.61 39.58 19.27
N PRO A 717 -3.50 38.43 19.96
CA PRO A 717 -2.31 37.57 19.88
C PRO A 717 -2.31 36.57 18.70
N PHE A 718 -3.45 36.33 18.03
CA PHE A 718 -3.57 35.25 17.03
C PHE A 718 -3.67 35.78 15.60
N THR A 719 -2.68 35.49 14.77
CA THR A 719 -2.70 35.77 13.33
C THR A 719 -3.56 34.75 12.58
N GLN A 720 -4.00 35.07 11.36
CA GLN A 720 -4.74 34.13 10.51
C GLN A 720 -3.92 32.85 10.22
N THR A 721 -2.61 33.01 10.04
CA THR A 721 -1.65 31.91 9.86
C THR A 721 -1.59 30.99 11.08
N ASN A 722 -1.63 31.54 12.30
CA ASN A 722 -1.67 30.75 13.54
C ASN A 722 -2.97 29.95 13.66
N ILE A 723 -4.10 30.57 13.30
CA ILE A 723 -5.42 29.91 13.32
C ILE A 723 -5.43 28.73 12.35
N ILE A 724 -5.04 28.95 11.08
CA ILE A 724 -5.03 27.91 10.04
C ILE A 724 -4.13 26.76 10.45
N PHE A 725 -2.89 27.05 10.87
CA PHE A 725 -1.96 26.01 11.32
C PHE A 725 -2.55 25.16 12.46
N ALA A 726 -3.05 25.81 13.51
CA ALA A 726 -3.58 25.10 14.66
C ALA A 726 -4.87 24.32 14.33
N GLN A 727 -5.74 24.83 13.46
CA GLN A 727 -6.88 24.07 12.93
C GLN A 727 -6.41 22.79 12.21
N THR A 728 -5.44 22.90 11.30
CA THR A 728 -4.89 21.74 10.59
C THR A 728 -4.31 20.71 11.56
N VAL A 729 -3.59 21.14 12.60
CA VAL A 729 -3.11 20.22 13.64
C VAL A 729 -4.26 19.53 14.38
N VAL A 730 -5.32 20.27 14.74
CA VAL A 730 -6.50 19.70 15.41
C VAL A 730 -7.23 18.69 14.52
N GLU A 731 -7.35 18.95 13.23
CA GLU A 731 -7.95 18.03 12.26
C GLU A 731 -7.13 16.73 12.16
N MET A 732 -5.81 16.84 11.97
CA MET A 732 -4.90 15.70 11.90
C MET A 732 -4.91 14.87 13.19
N LEU A 733 -4.91 15.55 14.34
CA LEU A 733 -5.02 14.92 15.65
C LEU A 733 -6.35 14.19 15.80
N THR A 734 -7.46 14.81 15.41
CA THR A 734 -8.80 14.20 15.52
C THR A 734 -8.88 12.91 14.70
N THR A 735 -8.37 12.92 13.46
CA THR A 735 -8.26 11.72 12.63
C THR A 735 -7.41 10.64 13.31
N GLN A 736 -6.29 11.01 13.93
CA GLN A 736 -5.43 10.05 14.61
C GLN A 736 -6.08 9.45 15.87
N LEU A 737 -6.83 10.25 16.63
CA LEU A 737 -7.60 9.77 17.78
C LEU A 737 -8.68 8.75 17.37
N GLU A 738 -9.35 8.97 16.23
CA GLU A 738 -10.27 7.99 15.65
C GLU A 738 -9.55 6.69 15.27
N ASN A 739 -8.40 6.78 14.61
CA ASN A 739 -7.61 5.62 14.23
C ASN A 739 -7.19 4.78 15.43
N ILE A 740 -6.72 5.43 16.50
CA ILE A 740 -6.33 4.75 17.76
C ILE A 740 -7.54 4.02 18.36
N LYS A 741 -8.70 4.69 18.44
CA LYS A 741 -9.93 4.07 18.96
C LYS A 741 -10.36 2.85 18.13
N LEU A 742 -10.36 2.97 16.80
CA LEU A 742 -10.73 1.88 15.90
C LEU A 742 -9.75 0.71 16.00
N PHE A 743 -8.46 0.99 16.18
CA PHE A 743 -7.45 -0.03 16.40
C PHE A 743 -7.68 -0.80 17.70
N ASP A 744 -7.96 -0.10 18.81
CA ASP A 744 -8.27 -0.73 20.10
C ASP A 744 -9.53 -1.60 20.02
N GLU A 745 -10.60 -1.11 19.38
CA GLU A 745 -11.84 -1.88 19.17
C GLU A 745 -11.58 -3.13 18.30
N ALA A 746 -10.77 -3.01 17.25
CA ALA A 746 -10.40 -4.13 16.40
C ALA A 746 -9.57 -5.18 17.18
N LEU A 747 -8.64 -4.73 18.02
CA LEU A 747 -7.79 -5.61 18.83
C LEU A 747 -8.61 -6.37 19.89
N GLN A 748 -9.53 -5.68 20.56
CA GLN A 748 -10.47 -6.30 21.48
C GLN A 748 -11.34 -7.35 20.78
N ARG A 749 -11.89 -7.01 19.61
CA ARG A 749 -12.74 -7.92 18.83
C ARG A 749 -11.97 -9.14 18.31
N ALA A 750 -10.71 -8.97 17.94
CA ALA A 750 -9.83 -10.07 17.57
C ALA A 750 -9.59 -11.03 18.76
N GLN A 751 -9.36 -10.48 19.95
CA GLN A 751 -9.15 -11.27 21.17
C GLN A 751 -10.42 -12.07 21.56
N GLU A 752 -11.60 -11.47 21.42
CA GLU A 752 -12.88 -12.15 21.62
C GLU A 752 -13.04 -13.33 20.65
N LEU A 753 -12.73 -13.14 19.35
CA LEU A 753 -12.80 -14.20 18.34
C LEU A 753 -11.76 -15.32 18.59
N ILE A 754 -10.56 -15.00 19.07
CA ILE A 754 -9.56 -16.00 19.45
C ILE A 754 -10.09 -16.87 20.58
N THR A 755 -10.65 -16.24 21.62
CA THR A 755 -11.20 -16.94 22.79
C THR A 755 -12.34 -17.86 22.38
N LEU A 756 -13.27 -17.37 21.53
CA LEU A 756 -14.34 -18.17 20.96
C LEU A 756 -13.80 -19.37 20.18
N ASN A 757 -12.86 -19.17 19.24
CA ASN A 757 -12.28 -20.25 18.44
C ASN A 757 -11.56 -21.30 19.29
N GLN A 758 -10.87 -20.91 20.37
CA GLN A 758 -10.24 -21.84 21.30
C GLN A 758 -11.27 -22.74 21.99
N ILE A 759 -12.40 -22.17 22.43
CA ILE A 759 -13.51 -22.93 23.01
C ILE A 759 -14.06 -23.91 21.97
N GLN A 760 -14.29 -23.45 20.74
CA GLN A 760 -14.79 -24.30 19.64
C GLN A 760 -13.85 -25.48 19.35
N SER A 761 -12.54 -25.24 19.26
CA SER A 761 -11.56 -26.29 18.98
C SER A 761 -11.46 -27.32 20.13
N ASN A 762 -11.72 -26.93 21.38
CA ASN A 762 -11.69 -27.85 22.51
C ASN A 762 -12.92 -28.75 22.53
N ILE A 763 -14.10 -28.21 22.19
CA ILE A 763 -15.36 -28.96 22.09
C ILE A 763 -15.29 -29.98 20.95
N ALA A 764 -14.81 -29.58 19.77
CA ALA A 764 -14.80 -30.42 18.56
C ALA A 764 -13.86 -31.64 18.62
N ARG A 765 -12.88 -31.67 19.54
CA ARG A 765 -11.89 -32.76 19.64
C ARG A 765 -12.32 -33.92 20.55
N VAL A 766 -13.44 -33.78 21.24
CA VAL A 766 -13.88 -34.74 22.25
C VAL A 766 -14.86 -35.72 21.60
N LEU A 767 -14.49 -37.00 21.59
CA LEU A 767 -15.27 -38.08 20.97
C LEU A 767 -16.14 -38.88 21.97
N SER A 768 -16.16 -38.49 23.25
CA SER A 768 -17.00 -39.12 24.29
C SER A 768 -18.08 -38.15 24.72
N ILE A 769 -19.33 -38.62 24.68
CA ILE A 769 -20.52 -37.81 25.01
C ILE A 769 -20.45 -37.31 26.46
N GLU A 770 -20.05 -38.14 27.42
CA GLU A 770 -19.98 -37.70 28.83
C GLU A 770 -18.88 -36.64 29.05
N LYS A 771 -17.69 -36.86 28.47
CA LYS A 771 -16.59 -35.88 28.59
C LYS A 771 -16.92 -34.57 27.91
N LEU A 772 -17.58 -34.62 26.75
CA LEU A 772 -18.02 -33.45 26.00
C LEU A 772 -18.97 -32.60 26.86
N ALA A 773 -19.95 -33.23 27.51
CA ALA A 773 -20.89 -32.53 28.36
C ALA A 773 -20.21 -31.77 29.51
N TYR A 774 -19.25 -32.39 30.19
CA TYR A 774 -18.49 -31.73 31.26
C TYR A 774 -17.60 -30.59 30.75
N ILE A 775 -16.98 -30.74 29.58
CA ILE A 775 -16.18 -29.67 28.98
C ILE A 775 -17.07 -28.49 28.60
N VAL A 776 -18.23 -28.75 27.99
CA VAL A 776 -19.21 -27.70 27.66
C VAL A 776 -19.65 -26.96 28.93
N TYR A 777 -19.96 -27.68 30.01
CA TYR A 777 -20.26 -27.09 31.31
C TYR A 777 -19.14 -26.18 31.83
N GLU A 778 -17.89 -26.65 31.85
CA GLU A 778 -16.77 -25.85 32.35
C GLU A 778 -16.50 -24.62 31.48
N GLN A 779 -16.61 -24.73 30.16
CA GLN A 779 -16.38 -23.60 29.25
C GLN A 779 -17.45 -22.52 29.41
N ILE A 780 -18.71 -22.92 29.56
CA ILE A 780 -19.81 -22.00 29.84
C ILE A 780 -19.62 -21.36 31.22
N GLY A 781 -19.24 -22.12 32.24
CA GLY A 781 -19.05 -21.60 33.61
C GLY A 781 -17.89 -20.61 33.76
N ARG A 782 -16.96 -20.54 32.80
CA ARG A 782 -15.91 -19.51 32.75
C ARG A 782 -16.43 -18.15 32.26
N LEU A 783 -17.56 -18.14 31.55
CA LEU A 783 -18.07 -16.97 30.85
C LEU A 783 -19.42 -16.49 31.38
N LEU A 784 -20.27 -17.42 31.83
CA LEU A 784 -21.63 -17.17 32.24
C LEU A 784 -21.88 -17.79 33.62
N ASP A 785 -22.77 -17.16 34.40
CA ASP A 785 -23.32 -17.77 35.60
C ASP A 785 -24.12 -19.01 35.19
N ASN A 786 -23.65 -20.19 35.56
CA ASN A 786 -24.29 -21.47 35.27
C ASN A 786 -24.61 -22.24 36.56
N THR A 787 -25.06 -21.52 37.60
CA THR A 787 -25.50 -22.08 38.89
C THR A 787 -26.37 -23.32 38.70
N ILE A 788 -27.26 -23.29 37.71
CA ILE A 788 -27.94 -24.48 37.19
C ILE A 788 -27.61 -24.60 35.71
N PHE A 789 -27.13 -25.77 35.29
CA PHE A 789 -26.77 -26.08 33.92
C PHE A 789 -27.43 -27.38 33.49
N LEU A 790 -27.95 -27.42 32.27
CA LEU A 790 -28.47 -28.64 31.67
C LEU A 790 -28.06 -28.71 30.20
N LEU A 791 -27.54 -29.87 29.83
CA LEU A 791 -27.33 -30.29 28.45
C LEU A 791 -28.16 -31.55 28.22
N ALA A 792 -29.06 -31.51 27.26
CA ALA A 792 -29.91 -32.64 26.90
C ALA A 792 -29.88 -32.93 25.41
N ARG A 793 -30.03 -34.21 25.07
CA ARG A 793 -30.28 -34.69 23.73
C ARG A 793 -31.77 -34.81 23.48
N TYR A 794 -32.19 -34.50 22.26
CA TYR A 794 -33.54 -34.71 21.78
C TYR A 794 -33.49 -35.45 20.44
N ASP A 795 -34.23 -36.55 20.33
CA ASP A 795 -34.44 -37.25 19.07
C ASP A 795 -35.82 -36.90 18.51
N ALA A 796 -35.81 -36.14 17.41
CA ALA A 796 -37.03 -35.67 16.75
C ALA A 796 -37.89 -36.79 16.16
N HIS A 797 -37.34 -37.98 15.88
CA HIS A 797 -38.09 -39.10 15.31
C HIS A 797 -38.87 -39.87 16.37
N THR A 798 -38.25 -40.07 17.54
CA THR A 798 -38.84 -40.85 18.64
C THR A 798 -39.53 -39.95 19.68
N GLY A 799 -39.24 -38.65 19.67
CA GLY A 799 -39.63 -37.72 20.72
C GLY A 799 -38.86 -37.94 22.03
N SER A 800 -37.80 -38.76 22.04
CA SER A 800 -37.00 -39.02 23.24
C SER A 800 -36.20 -37.77 23.62
N TYR A 801 -36.33 -37.37 24.88
CA TYR A 801 -35.56 -36.31 25.51
C TYR A 801 -34.75 -36.90 26.66
N ARG A 802 -33.43 -36.85 26.51
CA ARG A 802 -32.48 -37.44 27.43
C ARG A 802 -31.49 -36.38 27.92
N PRO A 803 -31.59 -35.93 29.18
CA PRO A 803 -30.55 -35.15 29.83
C PRO A 803 -29.23 -35.93 29.83
N ILE A 804 -28.18 -35.32 29.28
CA ILE A 804 -26.81 -35.88 29.25
C ILE A 804 -26.08 -35.47 30.53
N LEU A 805 -26.15 -34.18 30.88
CA LEU A 805 -25.55 -33.64 32.08
C LEU A 805 -26.46 -32.57 32.66
N THR A 806 -26.80 -32.70 33.94
CA THR A 806 -27.45 -31.65 34.71
C THR A 806 -26.59 -31.35 35.92
N ILE A 807 -26.30 -30.08 36.16
CA ILE A 807 -25.55 -29.61 37.33
C ILE A 807 -26.38 -28.56 38.04
N VAL A 808 -26.53 -28.73 39.36
CA VAL A 808 -27.20 -27.80 40.25
C VAL A 808 -26.22 -27.45 41.36
N GLU A 809 -25.87 -26.18 41.50
CA GLU A 809 -24.91 -25.68 42.51
C GLU A 809 -23.57 -26.42 42.48
N GLY A 810 -23.10 -26.75 41.27
CA GLY A 810 -21.84 -27.46 41.04
C GLY A 810 -21.91 -28.97 41.32
N GLN A 811 -23.07 -29.53 41.68
CA GLN A 811 -23.26 -30.97 41.88
C GLN A 811 -24.05 -31.59 40.71
N PRO A 812 -23.61 -32.74 40.18
CA PRO A 812 -24.35 -33.44 39.14
C PRO A 812 -25.64 -34.03 39.71
N VAL A 813 -26.72 -33.90 38.94
CA VAL A 813 -28.07 -34.40 39.27
C VAL A 813 -28.55 -35.29 38.14
N GLU A 814 -29.04 -36.48 38.47
CA GLU A 814 -29.68 -37.36 37.48
C GLU A 814 -31.13 -36.96 37.24
N ILE A 815 -31.47 -36.79 35.95
CA ILE A 815 -32.84 -36.60 35.48
C ILE A 815 -33.16 -37.75 34.52
N PRO A 816 -34.29 -38.46 34.71
CA PRO A 816 -34.64 -39.59 33.86
C PRO A 816 -34.97 -39.17 32.42
N GLU A 817 -34.65 -40.04 31.47
CA GLU A 817 -35.11 -39.92 30.08
C GLU A 817 -36.64 -39.98 30.02
N ARG A 818 -37.24 -39.19 29.13
CA ARG A 818 -38.68 -39.17 28.90
C ARG A 818 -39.00 -38.89 27.44
N THR A 819 -40.21 -39.23 27.03
CA THR A 819 -40.73 -38.89 25.70
C THR A 819 -41.56 -37.61 25.77
N LEU A 820 -41.18 -36.59 25.00
CA LEU A 820 -41.93 -35.33 24.91
C LEU A 820 -43.11 -35.50 23.95
N GLN A 821 -44.29 -35.02 24.37
CA GLN A 821 -45.49 -34.98 23.54
C GLN A 821 -45.63 -33.61 22.87
N PRO A 822 -46.37 -33.47 21.74
CA PRO A 822 -46.53 -32.19 21.05
C PRO A 822 -47.13 -31.03 21.88
N ASP A 823 -47.84 -31.35 22.95
CA ASP A 823 -48.41 -30.42 23.92
C ASP A 823 -47.43 -30.04 25.06
N ASP A 824 -46.27 -30.69 25.16
CA ASP A 824 -45.21 -30.33 26.12
C ASP A 824 -44.55 -28.99 25.72
N LEU A 825 -44.35 -28.10 26.69
CA LEU A 825 -43.71 -26.81 26.47
C LEU A 825 -42.28 -26.95 25.95
N LEU A 826 -41.54 -27.96 26.40
CA LEU A 826 -40.20 -28.22 25.87
C LEU A 826 -40.24 -28.69 24.41
N TYR A 827 -41.23 -29.49 24.04
CA TYR A 827 -41.40 -29.90 22.65
C TYR A 827 -41.66 -28.68 21.75
N GLN A 828 -42.61 -27.82 22.16
CA GLN A 828 -42.96 -26.62 21.40
C GLN A 828 -41.77 -25.66 21.27
N PHE A 829 -41.00 -25.50 22.34
CA PHE A 829 -39.80 -24.68 22.33
C PHE A 829 -38.73 -25.25 21.39
N LEU A 830 -38.43 -26.55 21.49
CA LEU A 830 -37.40 -27.20 20.66
C LEU A 830 -37.70 -27.10 19.16
N HIS A 831 -38.97 -27.06 18.76
CA HIS A 831 -39.37 -26.96 17.33
C HIS A 831 -39.56 -25.50 16.85
N GLN A 832 -39.29 -24.52 17.70
CA GLN A 832 -39.20 -23.12 17.31
C GLN A 832 -37.71 -22.76 17.22
N GLU A 833 -37.20 -22.30 16.07
CA GLU A 833 -35.78 -21.90 15.87
C GLU A 833 -35.37 -20.66 16.71
N GLN A 834 -36.11 -20.35 17.77
CA GLN A 834 -35.93 -19.19 18.62
C GLN A 834 -35.26 -19.60 19.93
N HIS A 835 -34.26 -18.83 20.34
CA HIS A 835 -33.70 -18.89 21.68
C HIS A 835 -34.61 -18.13 22.63
N LEU A 836 -34.61 -18.49 23.91
CA LEU A 836 -35.41 -17.82 24.91
C LEU A 836 -34.53 -17.33 26.06
N SER A 837 -34.48 -16.02 26.23
CA SER A 837 -33.86 -15.35 27.38
C SER A 837 -34.96 -14.78 28.25
N LEU A 838 -35.00 -15.17 29.53
CA LEU A 838 -36.02 -14.70 30.47
C LEU A 838 -35.40 -14.13 31.74
N ASN A 839 -35.91 -12.96 32.13
CA ASN A 839 -35.69 -12.33 33.42
C ASN A 839 -36.94 -12.51 34.27
N GLY A 840 -37.04 -13.66 34.95
CA GLY A 840 -38.18 -14.07 35.78
C GLY A 840 -38.43 -15.58 35.73
N VAL A 841 -39.31 -16.08 36.60
CA VAL A 841 -39.69 -17.51 36.66
C VAL A 841 -40.45 -17.89 35.38
N ALA A 842 -39.89 -18.80 34.59
CA ALA A 842 -40.44 -19.25 33.32
C ALA A 842 -41.25 -20.54 33.44
N PRO A 843 -42.32 -20.75 32.64
CA PRO A 843 -42.96 -22.06 32.49
C PRO A 843 -41.98 -23.18 32.07
N LEU A 844 -40.93 -22.84 31.32
CA LEU A 844 -39.87 -23.76 30.90
C LEU A 844 -38.97 -24.25 32.04
N MET A 845 -38.79 -23.47 33.11
CA MET A 845 -38.07 -23.91 34.31
C MET A 845 -38.77 -25.09 35.00
N GLN A 846 -40.11 -25.13 34.94
CA GLN A 846 -40.91 -26.25 35.46
C GLN A 846 -40.93 -27.44 34.48
N ALA A 847 -40.87 -27.16 33.18
CA ALA A 847 -40.91 -28.18 32.14
C ALA A 847 -39.67 -29.08 32.14
N GLU A 848 -38.48 -28.60 32.55
CA GLU A 848 -37.24 -29.38 32.68
C GLU A 848 -37.26 -30.43 33.82
N GLN A 849 -38.26 -30.38 34.72
CA GLN A 849 -38.42 -31.31 35.85
C GLN A 849 -37.19 -31.43 36.77
N LEU A 850 -36.48 -30.32 36.99
CA LEU A 850 -35.39 -30.25 37.97
C LEU A 850 -35.88 -30.64 39.38
N PRO A 851 -35.01 -31.18 40.26
CA PRO A 851 -35.36 -31.41 41.66
C PRO A 851 -35.85 -30.14 42.34
N ILE A 852 -36.54 -30.29 43.47
CA ILE A 852 -36.95 -29.13 44.28
C ILE A 852 -35.71 -28.36 44.73
N LEU A 853 -35.51 -27.18 44.15
CA LEU A 853 -34.42 -26.27 44.46
C LEU A 853 -34.74 -25.53 45.77
N GLU A 854 -33.72 -25.30 46.61
CA GLU A 854 -33.88 -24.50 47.84
C GLU A 854 -34.21 -23.03 47.52
N GLN A 855 -33.72 -22.52 46.38
CA GLN A 855 -34.02 -21.19 45.87
C GLN A 855 -34.52 -21.29 44.42
N PRO A 856 -35.57 -20.55 44.03
CA PRO A 856 -36.04 -20.54 42.65
C PRO A 856 -35.10 -19.74 41.74
N SER A 857 -34.86 -20.24 40.54
CA SER A 857 -34.17 -19.50 39.46
C SER A 857 -34.90 -18.19 39.16
N GLN A 858 -34.16 -17.08 39.09
CA GLN A 858 -34.71 -15.75 38.79
C GLN A 858 -34.39 -15.28 37.37
N SER A 859 -33.44 -15.91 36.69
CA SER A 859 -33.24 -15.75 35.25
C SER A 859 -32.74 -17.06 34.63
N GLY A 860 -32.99 -17.22 33.33
CA GLY A 860 -32.59 -18.43 32.60
C GLY A 860 -32.48 -18.16 31.11
N LEU A 861 -31.57 -18.89 30.47
CA LEU A 861 -31.33 -18.86 29.04
C LEU A 861 -31.42 -20.28 28.49
N TRP A 862 -32.31 -20.48 27.53
CA TRP A 862 -32.53 -21.74 26.83
C TRP A 862 -32.18 -21.57 25.36
N VAL A 863 -31.33 -22.46 24.87
CA VAL A 863 -30.87 -22.45 23.48
C VAL A 863 -31.03 -23.86 22.91
N PRO A 864 -31.91 -24.04 21.92
CA PRO A 864 -32.06 -25.34 21.28
C PRO A 864 -30.82 -25.62 20.42
N MET A 865 -30.41 -26.88 20.41
CA MET A 865 -29.39 -27.41 19.50
C MET A 865 -30.09 -27.92 18.25
N TRP A 866 -29.58 -27.53 17.09
CA TRP A 866 -30.12 -27.90 15.79
C TRP A 866 -29.02 -28.49 14.92
N GLN A 867 -29.44 -29.37 14.03
CA GLN A 867 -28.63 -29.86 12.92
C GLN A 867 -29.49 -29.77 11.66
N GLU A 868 -29.04 -28.98 10.69
CA GLU A 868 -29.81 -28.56 9.52
C GLU A 868 -31.19 -28.00 9.92
N ASN A 869 -32.27 -28.76 9.74
CA ASN A 869 -33.65 -28.37 10.09
C ASN A 869 -34.27 -29.26 11.17
N THR A 870 -33.47 -30.01 11.93
CA THR A 870 -33.95 -30.91 12.99
C THR A 870 -33.39 -30.51 14.35
N PRO A 871 -34.24 -30.35 15.38
CA PRO A 871 -33.74 -30.12 16.73
C PRO A 871 -33.11 -31.40 17.28
N THR A 872 -31.90 -31.27 17.81
CA THR A 872 -31.07 -32.37 18.31
C THR A 872 -30.90 -32.33 19.84
N GLY A 873 -31.30 -31.24 20.49
CA GLY A 873 -31.21 -31.13 21.93
C GLY A 873 -31.38 -29.71 22.48
N LEU A 874 -30.94 -29.52 23.73
CA LEU A 874 -31.08 -28.28 24.48
C LEU A 874 -29.82 -28.01 25.30
N ILE A 875 -29.39 -26.75 25.33
CA ILE A 875 -28.52 -26.23 26.38
C ILE A 875 -29.31 -25.19 27.16
N SER A 876 -29.31 -25.31 28.49
CA SER A 876 -29.84 -24.27 29.37
C SER A 876 -28.90 -23.91 30.51
N VAL A 877 -28.91 -22.62 30.84
CA VAL A 877 -28.24 -22.06 32.03
C VAL A 877 -29.25 -21.24 32.82
N GLN A 878 -29.23 -21.36 34.14
CA GLN A 878 -30.10 -20.60 35.02
C GLN A 878 -29.32 -20.06 36.23
N SER A 879 -29.79 -18.93 36.76
CA SER A 879 -29.19 -18.23 37.89
C SER A 879 -30.26 -17.81 38.89
N TYR A 880 -29.89 -17.78 40.18
CA TYR A 880 -30.69 -17.20 41.25
C TYR A 880 -30.72 -15.66 41.21
N ASN A 881 -29.85 -15.03 40.43
CA ASN A 881 -29.84 -13.59 40.22
C ASN A 881 -30.83 -13.20 39.12
N ALA A 882 -31.64 -12.16 39.37
CA ALA A 882 -32.41 -11.53 38.31
C ALA A 882 -31.45 -10.78 37.36
N ARG A 883 -31.63 -10.93 36.05
CA ARG A 883 -30.80 -10.29 35.00
C ARG A 883 -29.34 -10.74 34.97
N ALA A 884 -29.10 -12.03 35.20
CA ALA A 884 -27.76 -12.60 35.07
C ALA A 884 -27.23 -12.60 33.62
N TYR A 885 -28.13 -12.53 32.63
CA TYR A 885 -27.79 -12.66 31.20
C TYR A 885 -28.22 -11.43 30.38
N ASN A 886 -27.37 -11.03 29.43
CA ASN A 886 -27.59 -9.98 28.44
C ASN A 886 -27.65 -10.54 27.01
N GLU A 887 -27.83 -9.70 25.98
CA GLU A 887 -27.90 -10.17 24.58
C GLU A 887 -26.59 -10.77 24.04
N ASN A 888 -25.42 -10.32 24.49
CA ASN A 888 -24.16 -10.91 24.08
C ASN A 888 -24.03 -12.34 24.62
N ASP A 889 -24.52 -12.60 25.83
CA ASP A 889 -24.54 -13.93 26.45
C ASP A 889 -25.42 -14.91 25.65
N VAL A 890 -26.53 -14.41 25.09
CA VAL A 890 -27.39 -15.16 24.18
C VAL A 890 -26.62 -15.59 22.93
N GLN A 891 -25.94 -14.66 22.26
CA GLN A 891 -25.20 -14.96 21.03
C GLN A 891 -24.02 -15.91 21.30
N LEU A 892 -23.36 -15.74 22.44
CA LEU A 892 -22.31 -16.64 22.92
C LEU A 892 -22.84 -18.07 23.10
N LEU A 893 -23.93 -18.24 23.88
CA LEU A 893 -24.47 -19.58 24.14
C LEU A 893 -25.03 -20.24 22.88
N ARG A 894 -25.61 -19.46 21.94
CA ARG A 894 -25.99 -19.95 20.60
C ARG A 894 -24.81 -20.50 19.83
N SER A 895 -23.69 -19.78 19.83
CA SER A 895 -22.47 -20.23 19.16
C SER A 895 -21.94 -21.53 19.77
N ILE A 896 -21.99 -21.66 21.09
CA ILE A 896 -21.60 -22.89 21.80
C ILE A 896 -22.57 -24.04 21.51
N ALA A 897 -23.89 -23.77 21.45
CA ALA A 897 -24.90 -24.78 21.17
C ALA A 897 -24.77 -25.38 19.76
N ILE A 898 -24.49 -24.57 18.74
CA ILE A 898 -24.22 -25.05 17.38
C ILE A 898 -23.02 -26.01 17.37
N GLN A 899 -21.95 -25.65 18.07
CA GLN A 899 -20.73 -26.45 18.11
C GLN A 899 -20.89 -27.72 18.94
N THR A 900 -21.67 -27.64 20.02
CA THR A 900 -22.01 -28.79 20.86
C THR A 900 -22.88 -29.79 20.10
N SER A 901 -23.86 -29.31 19.31
CA SER A 901 -24.68 -30.14 18.43
C SER A 901 -23.82 -30.96 17.47
N LEU A 902 -22.87 -30.30 16.79
CA LEU A 902 -21.96 -30.96 15.86
C LEU A 902 -21.02 -31.96 16.57
N ALA A 903 -20.46 -31.59 17.71
CA ALA A 903 -19.57 -32.46 18.47
C ALA A 903 -20.30 -33.69 19.03
N LEU A 904 -21.56 -33.55 19.48
CA LEU A 904 -22.40 -34.66 19.90
C LEU A 904 -22.67 -35.62 18.74
N ALA A 905 -23.05 -35.10 17.57
CA ALA A 905 -23.27 -35.92 16.38
C ALA A 905 -22.00 -36.71 15.97
N ASN A 906 -20.82 -36.07 16.06
CA ASN A 906 -19.55 -36.72 15.76
C ASN A 906 -19.19 -37.82 16.79
N ALA A 907 -19.41 -37.57 18.08
CA ALA A 907 -19.17 -38.55 19.14
C ALA A 907 -20.07 -39.79 18.96
N GLU A 908 -21.35 -39.58 18.64
CA GLU A 908 -22.30 -40.68 18.36
C GLU A 908 -21.92 -41.50 17.14
N LEU A 909 -21.54 -40.83 16.04
CA LEU A 909 -21.08 -41.51 14.84
C LEU A 909 -19.84 -42.37 15.12
N PHE A 910 -18.92 -41.83 15.93
CA PHE A 910 -17.71 -42.56 16.33
C PHE A 910 -18.04 -43.80 17.18
N GLU A 911 -18.92 -43.69 18.18
CA GLU A 911 -19.36 -44.83 18.98
C GLU A 911 -20.06 -45.90 18.13
N HIS A 912 -20.92 -45.49 17.19
CA HIS A 912 -21.60 -46.43 16.29
C HIS A 912 -20.61 -47.21 15.41
N ILE A 913 -19.60 -46.51 14.85
CA ILE A 913 -18.54 -47.14 14.06
C ILE A 913 -17.72 -48.11 14.91
N GLN A 914 -17.40 -47.77 16.16
CA GLN A 914 -16.67 -48.66 17.06
C GLN A 914 -17.46 -49.93 17.34
N GLN A 915 -18.76 -49.82 17.60
CA GLN A 915 -19.61 -50.98 17.85
C GLN A 915 -19.68 -51.91 16.62
N GLN A 916 -19.91 -51.36 15.43
CA GLN A 916 -19.97 -52.15 14.19
C GLN A 916 -18.65 -52.88 13.89
N ASN A 917 -17.51 -52.23 14.15
CA ASN A 917 -16.20 -52.85 13.96
C ASN A 917 -15.97 -54.04 14.91
N GLU A 918 -16.43 -53.96 16.15
CA GLU A 918 -16.28 -55.06 17.09
C GLU A 918 -17.19 -56.23 16.73
N GLU A 919 -18.45 -55.97 16.33
CA GLU A 919 -19.37 -57.00 15.83
C GLU A 919 -18.78 -57.72 14.61
N LEU A 920 -18.17 -56.98 13.68
CA LEU A 920 -17.52 -57.56 12.50
C LEU A 920 -16.33 -58.47 12.87
N ARG A 921 -15.52 -58.06 13.86
CA ARG A 921 -14.39 -58.86 14.35
C ARG A 921 -14.85 -60.15 15.04
N GLU A 922 -15.94 -60.11 15.79
CA GLU A 922 -16.51 -61.31 16.40
C GLU A 922 -17.03 -62.30 15.35
N LEU A 923 -17.74 -61.79 14.34
CA LEU A 923 -18.24 -62.61 13.22
C LEU A 923 -17.11 -63.32 12.46
N ASP A 924 -16.00 -62.64 12.20
CA ASP A 924 -14.86 -63.22 11.49
C ASP A 924 -14.16 -64.34 12.28
N LYS A 925 -14.02 -64.15 13.60
CA LYS A 925 -13.50 -65.20 14.51
C LYS A 925 -14.40 -66.43 14.52
N LEU A 926 -15.72 -66.24 14.60
CA LEU A 926 -16.71 -67.33 14.61
C LEU A 926 -16.68 -68.12 13.29
N LYS A 927 -16.60 -67.43 12.15
CA LYS A 927 -16.47 -68.05 10.81
C LYS A 927 -15.25 -68.99 10.76
N THR A 928 -14.09 -68.51 11.21
CA THR A 928 -12.85 -69.29 11.18
C THR A 928 -12.91 -70.52 12.09
N GLN A 929 -13.44 -70.35 13.32
CA GLN A 929 -13.55 -71.45 14.29
C GLN A 929 -14.55 -72.52 13.83
N PHE A 930 -15.66 -72.11 13.21
CA PHE A 930 -16.66 -73.03 12.66
C PHE A 930 -16.05 -73.95 11.58
N LEU A 931 -15.33 -73.38 10.61
CA LEU A 931 -14.71 -74.15 9.52
C LEU A 931 -13.66 -75.14 10.04
N ALA A 932 -12.83 -74.73 11.01
CA ALA A 932 -11.81 -75.59 11.59
C ALA A 932 -12.41 -76.79 12.36
N ASN A 933 -13.45 -76.55 13.17
CA ASN A 933 -14.11 -77.60 13.94
C ASN A 933 -14.84 -78.59 13.03
N MET A 934 -15.55 -78.09 12.02
CA MET A 934 -16.34 -78.95 11.13
C MET A 934 -15.47 -79.95 10.36
N SER A 935 -14.26 -79.57 9.98
CA SER A 935 -13.32 -80.51 9.36
C SER A 935 -13.01 -81.73 10.21
N HIS A 936 -12.71 -81.53 11.49
CA HIS A 936 -12.28 -82.62 12.37
C HIS A 936 -13.41 -83.61 12.61
N GLU A 937 -14.63 -83.10 12.77
CA GLU A 937 -15.84 -83.90 12.95
C GLU A 937 -16.20 -84.71 11.70
N LEU A 938 -15.90 -84.21 10.49
CA LEU A 938 -16.16 -84.94 9.24
C LEU A 938 -15.03 -85.93 8.88
N ARG A 939 -13.77 -85.61 9.19
CA ARG A 939 -12.61 -86.46 8.86
C ARG A 939 -12.66 -87.81 9.59
N THR A 940 -13.06 -87.80 10.85
CA THR A 940 -13.07 -88.98 11.73
C THR A 940 -14.02 -90.10 11.26
N PRO A 941 -15.32 -89.85 11.00
CA PRO A 941 -16.22 -90.86 10.47
C PRO A 941 -15.80 -91.31 9.06
N LEU A 942 -15.32 -90.39 8.22
CA LEU A 942 -14.95 -90.68 6.84
C LEU A 942 -13.72 -91.59 6.75
N ASN A 943 -12.68 -91.34 7.56
CA ASN A 943 -11.52 -92.23 7.67
C ASN A 943 -11.92 -93.65 8.12
N SER A 944 -12.95 -93.76 8.96
CA SER A 944 -13.47 -95.07 9.41
C SER A 944 -14.18 -95.80 8.26
N ILE A 945 -15.03 -95.11 7.50
CA ILE A 945 -15.71 -95.67 6.31
C ILE A 945 -14.69 -96.14 5.27
N ILE A 946 -13.67 -95.33 5.00
CA ILE A 946 -12.55 -95.67 4.10
C ILE A 946 -11.76 -96.86 4.62
N GLY A 947 -11.48 -96.90 5.93
CA GLY A 947 -10.71 -97.96 6.57
C GLY A 947 -11.42 -99.32 6.47
N PHE A 948 -12.70 -99.37 6.87
CA PHE A 948 -13.48 -100.60 6.83
C PHE A 948 -13.75 -101.09 5.40
N SER A 949 -14.11 -100.19 4.48
CA SER A 949 -14.28 -100.58 3.07
C SER A 949 -13.01 -101.20 2.48
N ARG A 950 -11.83 -100.66 2.81
CA ARG A 950 -10.53 -101.24 2.39
C ARG A 950 -10.23 -102.60 3.01
N VAL A 951 -10.56 -102.81 4.30
CA VAL A 951 -10.35 -104.09 4.99
C VAL A 951 -11.21 -105.18 4.36
N ILE A 952 -12.47 -104.87 4.07
CA ILE A 952 -13.40 -105.81 3.42
C ILE A 952 -12.96 -106.09 1.98
N LEU A 953 -12.58 -105.06 1.20
CA LEU A 953 -12.06 -105.23 -0.17
C LEU A 953 -10.81 -106.12 -0.25
N LYS A 954 -9.96 -106.12 0.78
CA LYS A 954 -8.77 -106.98 0.85
C LYS A 954 -9.09 -108.44 1.22
N GLY A 955 -10.36 -108.77 1.46
CA GLY A 955 -10.81 -110.10 1.85
C GLY A 955 -10.37 -110.53 3.26
N ILE A 956 -9.96 -109.57 4.11
CA ILE A 956 -9.46 -109.83 5.46
C ILE A 956 -10.59 -110.37 6.36
N ASP A 957 -11.82 -109.89 6.17
CA ASP A 957 -13.01 -110.31 6.91
C ASP A 957 -13.80 -111.43 6.21
N GLY A 958 -13.31 -111.94 5.07
CA GLY A 958 -13.93 -113.02 4.29
C GLY A 958 -13.93 -112.77 2.77
N PRO A 959 -14.25 -113.79 1.94
CA PRO A 959 -14.33 -113.63 0.49
C PRO A 959 -15.50 -112.73 0.09
N VAL A 960 -15.23 -111.80 -0.83
CA VAL A 960 -16.19 -110.80 -1.33
C VAL A 960 -16.69 -111.25 -2.71
N THR A 961 -18.00 -111.14 -2.99
CA THR A 961 -18.49 -111.40 -4.35
C THR A 961 -18.05 -110.29 -5.31
N PRO A 962 -18.00 -110.54 -6.64
CA PRO A 962 -17.62 -109.51 -7.61
C PRO A 962 -18.48 -108.24 -7.52
N GLU A 963 -19.79 -108.39 -7.32
CA GLU A 963 -20.75 -107.29 -7.18
C GLU A 963 -20.52 -106.50 -5.87
N GLN A 964 -20.28 -107.21 -4.75
CA GLN A 964 -19.93 -106.57 -3.48
C GLN A 964 -18.58 -105.82 -3.53
N ALA A 965 -17.61 -106.35 -4.29
CA ALA A 965 -16.33 -105.69 -4.50
C ALA A 965 -16.47 -104.40 -5.33
N GLU A 966 -17.39 -104.38 -6.29
CA GLU A 966 -17.71 -103.17 -7.07
C GLU A 966 -18.33 -102.09 -6.18
N ASP A 967 -19.36 -102.43 -5.40
CA ASP A 967 -20.01 -101.52 -4.45
C ASP A 967 -19.05 -100.97 -3.39
N LEU A 968 -18.21 -101.83 -2.80
CA LEU A 968 -17.23 -101.41 -1.79
C LEU A 968 -16.12 -100.54 -2.40
N ASN A 969 -15.72 -100.78 -3.65
CA ASN A 969 -14.79 -99.90 -4.35
C ASN A 969 -15.43 -98.52 -4.58
N SER A 970 -16.71 -98.45 -4.92
CA SER A 970 -17.43 -97.18 -5.03
C SER A 970 -17.53 -96.44 -3.68
N ILE A 971 -17.83 -97.14 -2.58
CA ILE A 971 -17.85 -96.53 -1.23
C ILE A 971 -16.46 -96.01 -0.86
N PHE A 972 -15.42 -96.81 -1.12
CA PHE A 972 -14.05 -96.45 -0.83
C PHE A 972 -13.58 -95.24 -1.65
N SER A 973 -13.87 -95.20 -2.95
CA SER A 973 -13.51 -94.08 -3.83
C SER A 973 -14.25 -92.81 -3.46
N ASN A 974 -15.55 -92.89 -3.19
CA ASN A 974 -16.38 -91.75 -2.80
C ASN A 974 -15.97 -91.20 -1.42
N GLY A 975 -15.62 -92.09 -0.49
CA GLY A 975 -15.09 -91.70 0.81
C GLY A 975 -13.79 -90.90 0.70
N HIS A 976 -12.84 -91.38 -0.11
CA HIS A 976 -11.60 -90.64 -0.41
C HIS A 976 -11.86 -89.31 -1.11
N HIS A 977 -12.80 -89.29 -2.05
CA HIS A 977 -13.15 -88.08 -2.78
C HIS A 977 -13.68 -86.98 -1.84
N LEU A 978 -14.64 -87.30 -0.95
CA LEU A 978 -15.14 -86.34 0.04
C LEU A 978 -14.03 -85.85 0.98
N LEU A 979 -13.12 -86.73 1.40
CA LEU A 979 -12.06 -86.37 2.32
C LEU A 979 -11.10 -85.36 1.69
N ASN A 980 -10.79 -85.57 0.40
CA ASN A 980 -9.97 -84.64 -0.38
C ASN A 980 -10.67 -83.29 -0.52
N LEU A 981 -11.97 -83.27 -0.84
CA LEU A 981 -12.75 -82.03 -0.97
C LEU A 981 -12.77 -81.22 0.33
N ILE A 982 -12.98 -81.88 1.47
CA ILE A 982 -12.92 -81.24 2.79
C ILE A 982 -11.53 -80.65 3.04
N ASN A 983 -10.46 -81.38 2.71
CA ASN A 983 -9.10 -80.88 2.89
C ASN A 983 -8.79 -79.69 1.97
N GLU A 984 -9.29 -79.70 0.73
CA GLU A 984 -9.14 -78.58 -0.21
C GLU A 984 -9.83 -77.30 0.28
N ILE A 985 -11.04 -77.41 0.84
CA ILE A 985 -11.76 -76.26 1.44
C ILE A 985 -10.99 -75.69 2.64
N LEU A 986 -10.36 -76.53 3.46
CA LEU A 986 -9.58 -76.06 4.60
C LEU A 986 -8.25 -75.45 4.21
N ASP A 987 -7.57 -76.05 3.23
CA ASP A 987 -6.34 -75.48 2.70
C ASP A 987 -6.65 -74.08 2.14
N MET A 988 -7.76 -73.93 1.42
CA MET A 988 -8.26 -72.63 0.97
C MET A 988 -8.51 -71.65 2.12
N ALA A 989 -9.29 -72.05 3.13
CA ALA A 989 -9.57 -71.19 4.29
C ALA A 989 -8.30 -70.79 5.08
N LYS A 990 -7.28 -71.65 5.11
CA LYS A 990 -5.97 -71.33 5.73
C LYS A 990 -5.14 -70.39 4.87
N ILE A 991 -5.20 -70.51 3.55
CA ILE A 991 -4.50 -69.63 2.62
C ILE A 991 -5.10 -68.21 2.68
N GLU A 992 -6.43 -68.08 2.61
CA GLU A 992 -7.11 -66.78 2.73
C GLU A 992 -6.81 -66.09 4.07
N ALA A 993 -6.71 -66.86 5.15
CA ALA A 993 -6.35 -66.34 6.47
C ALA A 993 -4.84 -66.09 6.67
N GLY A 994 -4.00 -66.30 5.64
CA GLY A 994 -2.54 -66.16 5.74
C GLY A 994 -1.85 -67.17 6.67
N LYS A 995 -2.53 -68.26 7.05
CA LYS A 995 -2.08 -69.25 8.05
C LYS A 995 -1.41 -70.49 7.44
N MET A 996 -1.35 -70.60 6.11
CA MET A 996 -0.70 -71.73 5.44
C MET A 996 0.82 -71.52 5.32
N THR A 997 1.60 -72.46 5.85
CA THR A 997 3.06 -72.43 5.81
C THR A 997 3.59 -73.59 4.96
N LEU A 998 4.55 -73.33 4.05
CA LEU A 998 5.21 -74.36 3.25
C LEU A 998 6.47 -74.89 3.93
N ALA A 999 6.70 -76.21 3.85
CA ALA A 999 7.88 -76.86 4.41
C ALA A 999 8.95 -77.08 3.33
N PHE A 1000 9.77 -76.06 3.08
CA PHE A 1000 10.79 -76.11 2.05
C PHE A 1000 11.92 -77.09 2.39
N THR A 1001 12.19 -78.03 1.48
CA THR A 1001 13.30 -78.97 1.53
C THR A 1001 13.96 -79.08 0.16
N ARG A 1002 15.15 -79.68 0.08
CA ARG A 1002 15.81 -79.95 -1.20
C ARG A 1002 15.17 -81.17 -1.85
N VAL A 1003 14.47 -80.95 -2.96
CA VAL A 1003 13.68 -81.97 -3.67
C VAL A 1003 14.39 -82.37 -4.95
N ASP A 1004 14.62 -83.67 -5.11
CA ASP A 1004 15.01 -84.27 -6.39
C ASP A 1004 13.78 -84.30 -7.31
N VAL A 1005 13.78 -83.41 -8.30
CA VAL A 1005 12.66 -83.25 -9.22
C VAL A 1005 12.52 -84.47 -10.11
N VAL A 1006 13.63 -85.13 -10.50
CA VAL A 1006 13.59 -86.30 -11.38
C VAL A 1006 12.90 -87.46 -10.66
N GLU A 1007 13.32 -87.75 -9.43
CA GLU A 1007 12.75 -88.83 -8.62
C GLU A 1007 11.25 -88.59 -8.34
N LEU A 1008 10.88 -87.38 -7.92
CA LEU A 1008 9.50 -87.04 -7.63
C LEU A 1008 8.62 -87.11 -8.88
N SER A 1009 9.13 -86.64 -10.03
CA SER A 1009 8.44 -86.72 -11.31
C SER A 1009 8.20 -88.18 -11.73
N GLN A 1010 9.19 -89.06 -11.58
CA GLN A 1010 9.02 -90.49 -11.89
C GLN A 1010 7.95 -91.17 -11.01
N ASN A 1011 7.82 -90.75 -9.75
CA ASN A 1011 6.73 -91.22 -8.88
C ASN A 1011 5.35 -90.74 -9.36
N VAL A 1012 5.27 -89.52 -9.91
CA VAL A 1012 4.05 -88.99 -10.52
C VAL A 1012 3.73 -89.71 -11.84
N HIS A 1013 4.74 -89.99 -12.67
CA HIS A 1013 4.59 -90.73 -13.94
C HIS A 1013 3.80 -92.03 -13.76
N LYS A 1014 4.22 -92.88 -12.81
CA LYS A 1014 3.53 -94.16 -12.51
C LYS A 1014 2.07 -93.98 -12.10
N THR A 1015 1.75 -92.85 -11.46
CA THR A 1015 0.37 -92.55 -11.03
C THR A 1015 -0.47 -92.15 -12.24
N VAL A 1016 0.07 -91.30 -13.13
CA VAL A 1016 -0.63 -90.79 -14.32
C VAL A 1016 -0.78 -91.86 -15.40
N GLU A 1017 0.22 -92.73 -15.57
CA GLU A 1017 0.16 -93.89 -16.46
C GLU A 1017 -1.02 -94.81 -16.13
N GLY A 1018 -1.38 -94.93 -14.85
CA GLY A 1018 -2.56 -95.68 -14.40
C GLY A 1018 -3.90 -94.96 -14.59
N LEU A 1019 -3.91 -93.68 -14.92
CA LEU A 1019 -5.13 -92.88 -15.13
C LEU A 1019 -5.57 -92.82 -16.60
N ILE A 1020 -4.72 -93.24 -17.54
CA ILE A 1020 -4.96 -93.17 -18.98
C ILE A 1020 -5.13 -94.56 -19.59
N ASP A 1021 -5.93 -94.64 -20.66
CA ASP A 1021 -6.02 -95.84 -21.49
C ASP A 1021 -4.89 -95.80 -22.53
N ALA A 1022 -3.86 -96.61 -22.33
CA ALA A 1022 -2.65 -96.63 -23.17
C ALA A 1022 -2.93 -97.01 -24.65
N GLU A 1023 -4.10 -97.57 -24.97
CA GLU A 1023 -4.53 -97.81 -26.36
C GLU A 1023 -5.08 -96.54 -27.04
N LYS A 1024 -5.43 -95.51 -26.26
CA LYS A 1024 -6.12 -94.29 -26.74
C LYS A 1024 -5.33 -93.01 -26.54
N VAL A 1025 -4.50 -92.94 -25.49
CA VAL A 1025 -3.75 -91.73 -25.12
C VAL A 1025 -2.26 -92.06 -25.02
N GLU A 1026 -1.45 -91.41 -25.86
CA GLU A 1026 0.01 -91.50 -25.81
C GLU A 1026 0.56 -90.58 -24.71
N LEU A 1027 1.31 -91.13 -23.75
CA LEU A 1027 2.00 -90.36 -22.72
C LEU A 1027 3.46 -90.11 -23.11
N ILE A 1028 3.79 -88.85 -23.42
CA ILE A 1028 5.13 -88.42 -23.79
C ILE A 1028 5.80 -87.81 -22.55
N TRP A 1029 6.79 -88.52 -21.99
CA TRP A 1029 7.50 -88.09 -20.77
C TRP A 1029 8.92 -87.61 -21.07
N GLN A 1030 9.17 -86.31 -20.95
CA GLN A 1030 10.43 -85.66 -21.30
C GLN A 1030 11.06 -84.97 -20.09
N VAL A 1031 11.75 -85.74 -19.27
CA VAL A 1031 12.45 -85.25 -18.08
C VAL A 1031 13.94 -85.58 -18.22
N PRO A 1032 14.84 -84.58 -18.37
CA PRO A 1032 16.28 -84.80 -18.39
C PRO A 1032 16.80 -85.38 -17.07
N ASP A 1033 17.78 -86.28 -17.13
CA ASP A 1033 18.40 -86.89 -15.94
C ASP A 1033 19.30 -85.90 -15.16
N ASP A 1034 19.67 -84.77 -15.77
CA ASP A 1034 20.61 -83.76 -15.25
C ASP A 1034 19.94 -82.48 -14.71
N LEU A 1035 18.70 -82.59 -14.21
CA LEU A 1035 17.99 -81.45 -13.63
C LEU A 1035 18.52 -81.06 -12.24
N PRO A 1036 18.58 -79.75 -11.91
CA PRO A 1036 18.93 -79.31 -10.57
C PRO A 1036 17.83 -79.66 -9.56
N ALA A 1037 18.23 -80.08 -8.36
CA ALA A 1037 17.31 -80.18 -7.23
C ALA A 1037 16.78 -78.79 -6.84
N ILE A 1038 15.49 -78.69 -6.53
CA ILE A 1038 14.83 -77.42 -6.16
C ILE A 1038 14.55 -77.34 -4.67
N GLU A 1039 14.47 -76.13 -4.11
CA GLU A 1039 13.95 -75.91 -2.76
C GLU A 1039 12.43 -75.72 -2.79
N ALA A 1040 11.70 -76.80 -2.51
CA ALA A 1040 10.24 -76.86 -2.57
C ALA A 1040 9.66 -77.66 -1.40
N ASP A 1041 8.37 -77.52 -1.14
CA ASP A 1041 7.64 -78.47 -0.30
C ASP A 1041 7.31 -79.71 -1.15
N PRO A 1042 7.88 -80.89 -0.86
CA PRO A 1042 7.75 -82.07 -1.71
C PRO A 1042 6.30 -82.57 -1.81
N MET A 1043 5.51 -82.41 -0.75
CA MET A 1043 4.12 -82.85 -0.75
C MET A 1043 3.27 -81.93 -1.63
N ARG A 1044 3.45 -80.61 -1.47
CA ARG A 1044 2.70 -79.61 -2.25
C ARG A 1044 3.16 -79.54 -3.71
N PHE A 1045 4.45 -79.76 -3.97
CA PHE A 1045 4.97 -79.88 -5.34
C PHE A 1045 4.40 -81.10 -6.06
N ARG A 1046 4.33 -82.26 -5.39
CA ARG A 1046 3.64 -83.43 -5.94
C ARG A 1046 2.17 -83.16 -6.21
N GLN A 1047 1.49 -82.42 -5.34
CA GLN A 1047 0.09 -82.03 -5.51
C GLN A 1047 -0.12 -81.15 -6.75
N ILE A 1048 0.74 -80.15 -6.97
CA ILE A 1048 0.74 -79.31 -8.18
C ILE A 1048 0.81 -80.18 -9.44
N LEU A 1049 1.78 -81.11 -9.51
CA LEU A 1049 1.97 -81.96 -10.68
C LEU A 1049 0.78 -82.88 -10.92
N LEU A 1050 0.27 -83.51 -9.86
CA LEU A 1050 -0.89 -84.40 -9.95
C LEU A 1050 -2.14 -83.66 -10.41
N ASN A 1051 -2.41 -82.46 -9.88
CA ASN A 1051 -3.58 -81.67 -10.29
C ASN A 1051 -3.56 -81.31 -11.78
N LEU A 1052 -2.40 -80.92 -12.31
CA LEU A 1052 -2.27 -80.58 -13.73
C LEU A 1052 -2.36 -81.82 -14.62
N LEU A 1053 -1.65 -82.89 -14.26
CA LEU A 1053 -1.60 -84.13 -15.06
C LEU A 1053 -2.90 -84.94 -14.98
N SER A 1054 -3.58 -84.95 -13.84
CA SER A 1054 -4.90 -85.59 -13.72
C SER A 1054 -5.95 -84.84 -14.52
N ASN A 1055 -5.87 -83.50 -14.59
CA ASN A 1055 -6.74 -82.71 -15.47
C ASN A 1055 -6.45 -83.04 -16.95
N ALA A 1056 -5.17 -83.10 -17.35
CA ALA A 1056 -4.80 -83.50 -18.71
C ALA A 1056 -5.33 -84.90 -19.07
N ALA A 1057 -5.21 -85.87 -18.15
CA ALA A 1057 -5.74 -87.23 -18.32
C ALA A 1057 -7.27 -87.26 -18.40
N LYS A 1058 -7.94 -86.49 -17.53
CA LYS A 1058 -9.41 -86.40 -17.46
C LYS A 1058 -10.04 -85.85 -18.74
N TYR A 1059 -9.40 -84.87 -19.38
CA TYR A 1059 -9.98 -84.14 -20.51
C TYR A 1059 -9.46 -84.58 -21.89
N THR A 1060 -8.65 -85.63 -21.93
CA THR A 1060 -8.12 -86.22 -23.18
C THR A 1060 -8.63 -87.65 -23.34
N GLU A 1061 -9.73 -87.84 -24.08
CA GLU A 1061 -10.27 -89.18 -24.36
C GLU A 1061 -9.41 -89.98 -25.35
N THR A 1062 -8.88 -89.30 -26.38
CA THR A 1062 -7.96 -89.86 -27.39
C THR A 1062 -6.96 -88.79 -27.80
N GLY A 1063 -5.68 -89.13 -27.94
CA GLY A 1063 -4.65 -88.17 -28.37
C GLY A 1063 -3.35 -88.35 -27.61
N GLN A 1064 -2.72 -87.26 -27.18
CA GLN A 1064 -1.45 -87.29 -26.46
C GLN A 1064 -1.43 -86.35 -25.27
N ILE A 1065 -0.72 -86.75 -24.22
CA ILE A 1065 -0.38 -85.93 -23.07
C ILE A 1065 1.15 -85.87 -23.00
N GLN A 1066 1.70 -84.66 -23.03
CA GLN A 1066 3.13 -84.41 -22.94
C GLN A 1066 3.45 -83.74 -21.61
N PHE A 1067 4.37 -84.34 -20.86
CA PHE A 1067 4.99 -83.75 -19.68
C PHE A 1067 6.46 -83.47 -19.98
N ALA A 1068 6.89 -82.23 -19.79
CA ALA A 1068 8.30 -81.86 -19.96
C ALA A 1068 8.79 -80.98 -18.81
N ILE A 1069 10.04 -81.21 -18.40
CA ILE A 1069 10.74 -80.31 -17.47
C ILE A 1069 12.02 -79.83 -18.15
N ARG A 1070 12.25 -78.52 -18.13
CA ARG A 1070 13.44 -77.89 -18.69
C ARG A 1070 14.11 -77.00 -17.63
N PRO A 1071 15.44 -77.05 -17.48
CA PRO A 1071 16.14 -76.03 -16.70
C PRO A 1071 16.11 -74.71 -17.48
N GLU A 1072 15.74 -73.61 -16.81
CA GLU A 1072 15.68 -72.28 -17.41
C GLU A 1072 16.28 -71.26 -16.43
N GLY A 1073 17.59 -71.05 -16.53
CA GLY A 1073 18.33 -70.16 -15.63
C GLY A 1073 18.30 -70.63 -14.17
N GLU A 1074 17.82 -69.79 -13.27
CA GLU A 1074 17.64 -70.11 -11.84
C GLU A 1074 16.26 -70.71 -11.52
N GLN A 1075 15.50 -71.12 -12.54
CA GLN A 1075 14.18 -71.73 -12.42
C GLN A 1075 14.12 -73.06 -13.19
N ILE A 1076 13.13 -73.88 -12.86
CA ILE A 1076 12.69 -75.00 -13.70
C ILE A 1076 11.38 -74.61 -14.39
N HIS A 1077 11.29 -74.91 -15.68
CA HIS A 1077 10.09 -74.77 -16.49
C HIS A 1077 9.43 -76.13 -16.66
N ILE A 1078 8.24 -76.28 -16.09
CA ILE A 1078 7.42 -77.47 -16.17
C ILE A 1078 6.29 -77.19 -17.16
N ILE A 1079 6.14 -78.08 -18.14
CA ILE A 1079 5.15 -77.98 -19.21
C ILE A 1079 4.26 -79.21 -19.15
N VAL A 1080 2.96 -79.00 -19.03
CA VAL A 1080 1.94 -80.04 -19.16
C VAL A 1080 1.06 -79.69 -20.33
N ARG A 1081 1.13 -80.48 -21.41
CA ARG A 1081 0.37 -80.26 -22.63
C ARG A 1081 -0.54 -81.45 -22.91
N ASP A 1082 -1.80 -81.17 -23.19
CA ASP A 1082 -2.78 -82.15 -23.66
C ASP A 1082 -3.31 -81.78 -25.06
N THR A 1083 -3.91 -82.77 -25.72
CA THR A 1083 -4.67 -82.57 -26.97
C THR A 1083 -6.16 -82.82 -26.78
N GLY A 1084 -6.67 -82.55 -25.57
CA GLY A 1084 -8.06 -82.76 -25.19
C GLY A 1084 -9.01 -81.69 -25.73
N ILE A 1085 -10.15 -81.52 -25.06
CA ILE A 1085 -11.21 -80.59 -25.49
C ILE A 1085 -10.79 -79.12 -25.55
N GLY A 1086 -9.68 -78.73 -24.90
CA GLY A 1086 -9.27 -77.34 -24.78
C GLY A 1086 -10.30 -76.45 -24.04
N ILE A 1087 -9.96 -75.16 -23.88
CA ILE A 1087 -10.74 -74.19 -23.10
C ILE A 1087 -11.19 -73.07 -24.04
N ALA A 1088 -12.47 -72.71 -23.99
CA ALA A 1088 -13.01 -71.59 -24.76
C ALA A 1088 -12.53 -70.23 -24.22
N PRO A 1089 -12.22 -69.23 -25.06
CA PRO A 1089 -11.67 -67.93 -24.62
C PRO A 1089 -12.49 -67.21 -23.57
N GLU A 1090 -13.82 -67.35 -23.60
CA GLU A 1090 -14.74 -66.70 -22.65
C GLU A 1090 -14.58 -67.23 -21.22
N ASN A 1091 -13.97 -68.41 -21.07
CA ASN A 1091 -13.79 -69.07 -19.78
C ASN A 1091 -12.38 -68.92 -19.21
N TYR A 1092 -11.48 -68.17 -19.86
CA TYR A 1092 -10.08 -68.05 -19.41
C TYR A 1092 -9.93 -67.44 -18.01
N ASP A 1093 -10.68 -66.37 -17.71
CA ASP A 1093 -10.64 -65.70 -16.40
C ASP A 1093 -11.18 -66.58 -15.26
N ARG A 1094 -11.92 -67.63 -15.61
CA ARG A 1094 -12.62 -68.53 -14.69
C ARG A 1094 -11.79 -69.77 -14.32
N VAL A 1095 -10.75 -70.11 -15.09
CA VAL A 1095 -9.95 -71.34 -14.92
C VAL A 1095 -9.26 -71.43 -13.54
N PHE A 1096 -8.86 -70.29 -12.98
CA PHE A 1096 -8.23 -70.20 -11.66
C PHE A 1096 -9.17 -69.67 -10.57
N ALA A 1097 -10.47 -69.47 -10.87
CA ALA A 1097 -11.45 -69.03 -9.88
C ALA A 1097 -11.91 -70.22 -9.02
N PRO A 1098 -11.94 -70.10 -7.68
CA PRO A 1098 -12.37 -71.17 -6.79
C PRO A 1098 -13.85 -71.54 -7.00
N PHE A 1099 -14.15 -72.84 -6.96
CA PHE A 1099 -15.49 -73.43 -7.14
C PHE A 1099 -16.11 -73.26 -8.54
N GLU A 1100 -15.38 -72.75 -9.52
CA GLU A 1100 -15.87 -72.62 -10.89
C GLU A 1100 -15.48 -73.82 -11.76
N GLN A 1101 -16.43 -74.32 -12.55
CA GLN A 1101 -16.23 -75.35 -13.58
C GLN A 1101 -16.71 -74.85 -14.93
N VAL A 1102 -15.98 -75.20 -15.98
CA VAL A 1102 -16.11 -74.60 -17.30
C VAL A 1102 -17.17 -75.30 -18.20
N ASP A 1103 -17.76 -76.44 -17.81
CA ASP A 1103 -18.84 -77.10 -18.58
C ASP A 1103 -19.93 -77.74 -17.70
N ASN A 1104 -21.21 -77.48 -18.04
CA ASN A 1104 -22.43 -78.00 -17.39
C ASN A 1104 -23.32 -78.81 -18.38
N SER A 1105 -22.75 -79.36 -19.46
CA SER A 1105 -23.49 -80.10 -20.49
C SER A 1105 -23.50 -81.62 -20.24
N ASN A 1106 -24.70 -82.15 -19.95
CA ASN A 1106 -25.04 -83.56 -19.77
C ASN A 1106 -24.57 -84.49 -20.91
N THR A 1107 -23.39 -85.13 -20.75
CA THR A 1107 -23.09 -86.50 -21.21
C THR A 1107 -21.70 -86.94 -20.68
N ARG A 1108 -21.68 -87.97 -19.81
CA ARG A 1108 -20.52 -88.64 -19.15
C ARG A 1108 -19.80 -87.89 -18.01
N THR A 1109 -20.20 -88.25 -16.78
CA THR A 1109 -19.37 -88.52 -15.58
C THR A 1109 -17.95 -87.94 -15.55
N THR A 1110 -17.79 -86.65 -15.30
CA THR A 1110 -16.48 -86.05 -15.02
C THR A 1110 -16.54 -85.15 -13.78
N GLU A 1111 -16.68 -85.76 -12.60
CA GLU A 1111 -16.62 -85.08 -11.29
C GLU A 1111 -15.28 -84.37 -11.06
N GLY A 1112 -15.33 -83.15 -10.55
CA GLY A 1112 -14.21 -82.37 -10.04
C GLY A 1112 -14.73 -81.39 -8.98
N THR A 1113 -13.87 -80.81 -8.15
CA THR A 1113 -14.29 -79.88 -7.08
C THR A 1113 -14.23 -78.41 -7.50
N GLY A 1114 -13.58 -78.11 -8.63
CA GLY A 1114 -13.27 -76.74 -9.05
C GLY A 1114 -12.19 -76.06 -8.20
N LEU A 1115 -11.55 -76.77 -7.26
CA LEU A 1115 -10.55 -76.20 -6.34
C LEU A 1115 -9.09 -76.53 -6.75
N GLY A 1116 -8.88 -77.58 -7.53
CA GLY A 1116 -7.53 -78.07 -7.87
C GLY A 1116 -6.64 -77.05 -8.58
N LEU A 1117 -7.14 -76.35 -9.60
CA LEU A 1117 -6.37 -75.33 -10.34
C LEU A 1117 -6.14 -74.04 -9.53
N PRO A 1118 -7.15 -73.46 -8.83
CA PRO A 1118 -6.93 -72.36 -7.89
C PRO A 1118 -5.87 -72.67 -6.82
N ILE A 1119 -5.96 -73.84 -6.17
CA ILE A 1119 -4.96 -74.29 -5.19
C ILE A 1119 -3.59 -74.45 -5.84
N THR A 1120 -3.54 -74.99 -7.06
CA THR A 1120 -2.27 -75.11 -7.81
C THR A 1120 -1.64 -73.73 -8.04
N LYS A 1121 -2.42 -72.74 -8.46
CA LYS A 1121 -1.92 -71.37 -8.65
C LYS A 1121 -1.36 -70.77 -7.37
N TRP A 1122 -2.09 -70.83 -6.25
CA TRP A 1122 -1.59 -70.32 -4.97
C TRP A 1122 -0.37 -71.08 -4.46
N LEU A 1123 -0.35 -72.41 -4.57
CA LEU A 1123 0.83 -73.18 -4.15
C LEU A 1123 2.06 -72.77 -4.97
N VAL A 1124 1.91 -72.55 -6.28
CA VAL A 1124 2.99 -72.08 -7.15
C VAL A 1124 3.46 -70.69 -6.76
N GLU A 1125 2.54 -69.76 -6.52
CA GLU A 1125 2.85 -68.40 -6.08
C GLU A 1125 3.53 -68.39 -4.70
N MET A 1126 3.09 -69.21 -3.75
CA MET A 1126 3.74 -69.39 -2.45
C MET A 1126 5.12 -70.06 -2.55
N HIS A 1127 5.39 -70.81 -3.62
CA HIS A 1127 6.74 -71.29 -3.95
C HIS A 1127 7.60 -70.22 -4.68
N ASN A 1128 7.12 -68.97 -4.76
CA ASN A 1128 7.72 -67.88 -5.53
C ASN A 1128 7.84 -68.19 -7.04
N GLY A 1129 6.92 -68.99 -7.55
CA GLY A 1129 6.81 -69.36 -8.96
C GLY A 1129 5.71 -68.61 -9.70
N ARG A 1130 5.56 -68.93 -10.98
CA ARG A 1130 4.46 -68.42 -11.83
C ARG A 1130 3.84 -69.53 -12.65
N ILE A 1131 2.53 -69.46 -12.87
CA ILE A 1131 1.78 -70.38 -13.73
C ILE A 1131 0.89 -69.60 -14.70
N TYR A 1132 0.85 -70.05 -15.95
CA TYR A 1132 -0.12 -69.60 -16.96
C TYR A 1132 -0.46 -70.74 -17.91
N PHE A 1133 -1.44 -70.55 -18.80
CA PHE A 1133 -1.81 -71.55 -19.78
C PHE A 1133 -2.09 -70.93 -21.15
N GLU A 1134 -1.97 -71.76 -22.18
CA GLU A 1134 -2.39 -71.49 -23.55
C GLU A 1134 -3.35 -72.59 -23.95
N SER A 1135 -4.53 -72.26 -24.46
CA SER A 1135 -5.54 -73.27 -24.82
C SER A 1135 -6.34 -72.86 -26.04
N LYS A 1136 -6.79 -73.84 -26.83
CA LYS A 1136 -7.75 -73.59 -27.91
C LYS A 1136 -8.78 -74.70 -27.91
N LEU A 1137 -10.06 -74.32 -27.97
CA LEU A 1137 -11.18 -75.25 -27.98
C LEU A 1137 -11.02 -76.29 -29.12
N ASN A 1138 -11.24 -77.56 -28.77
CA ASN A 1138 -11.04 -78.78 -29.56
C ASN A 1138 -9.62 -79.03 -30.08
N VAL A 1139 -8.61 -78.38 -29.49
CA VAL A 1139 -7.19 -78.57 -29.85
C VAL A 1139 -6.37 -79.05 -28.65
N GLY A 1140 -6.71 -78.60 -27.44
CA GLY A 1140 -6.05 -78.97 -26.19
C GLY A 1140 -5.49 -77.77 -25.41
N THR A 1141 -4.92 -78.05 -24.25
CA THR A 1141 -4.36 -77.04 -23.34
C THR A 1141 -2.89 -77.28 -23.05
N THR A 1142 -2.11 -76.21 -22.88
CA THR A 1142 -0.73 -76.25 -22.38
C THR A 1142 -0.62 -75.38 -21.15
N PHE A 1143 -0.32 -76.00 -20.00
CA PHE A 1143 0.04 -75.29 -18.77
C PHE A 1143 1.55 -75.11 -18.69
N HIS A 1144 1.97 -73.90 -18.35
CA HIS A 1144 3.35 -73.50 -18.15
C HIS A 1144 3.55 -73.09 -16.69
N LEU A 1145 4.47 -73.77 -16.02
CA LEU A 1145 4.80 -73.55 -14.61
C LEU A 1145 6.30 -73.25 -14.47
N PHE A 1146 6.65 -72.24 -13.70
CA PHE A 1146 8.03 -71.87 -13.40
C PHE A 1146 8.23 -71.87 -11.90
N LEU A 1147 9.20 -72.65 -11.41
CA LEU A 1147 9.57 -72.71 -9.99
C LEU A 1147 11.06 -72.40 -9.81
N PRO A 1148 11.45 -71.61 -8.81
CA PRO A 1148 12.85 -71.29 -8.57
C PRO A 1148 13.63 -72.50 -8.02
N VAL A 1149 14.90 -72.62 -8.41
CA VAL A 1149 15.81 -73.67 -7.94
C VAL A 1149 16.18 -73.45 -6.46
N ARG A 1150 16.24 -72.19 -6.00
CA ARG A 1150 16.46 -71.82 -4.60
C ARG A 1150 15.35 -70.88 -4.12
N GLN A 1151 14.92 -71.04 -2.87
CA GLN A 1151 14.02 -70.09 -2.23
C GLN A 1151 14.79 -68.78 -1.98
N ALA A 1152 14.20 -67.64 -2.36
CA ALA A 1152 14.67 -66.36 -1.83
C ALA A 1152 14.34 -66.31 -0.32
N ALA A 1153 15.23 -65.72 0.50
CA ALA A 1153 15.00 -65.57 1.94
C ALA A 1153 13.62 -64.93 2.20
N PRO A 1154 12.85 -65.40 3.21
CA PRO A 1154 11.44 -65.06 3.35
C PRO A 1154 11.23 -63.55 3.51
N MET A 1155 10.48 -62.94 2.58
CA MET A 1155 9.77 -61.70 2.84
C MET A 1155 8.60 -62.04 3.76
N ASN A 1156 8.63 -61.56 5.01
CA ASN A 1156 7.48 -61.62 5.91
C ASN A 1156 6.33 -60.80 5.31
N LEU A 1157 5.36 -61.47 4.72
CA LEU A 1157 4.03 -60.92 4.45
C LEU A 1157 3.38 -60.59 5.81
N PRO A 1158 2.93 -59.35 6.08
CA PRO A 1158 2.11 -59.07 7.24
C PRO A 1158 0.75 -59.76 7.09
N ALA A 1159 0.30 -60.42 8.15
CA ALA A 1159 -1.02 -61.02 8.26
C ALA A 1159 -2.11 -59.94 8.15
N SER A 1160 -3.12 -60.21 7.30
CA SER A 1160 -4.36 -59.45 7.14
C SER A 1160 -5.20 -59.39 8.40
#